data_AF-A0AA96U1H0-F1
#
_entry.id   AF-A0AA96U1H0-F1
#
_cell.length_a   1.000
_cell.length_b   1.000
_cell.length_c   1.000
_cell.angle_alpha   90.00
_cell.angle_beta   90.00
_cell.angle_gamma   90.00
#
_symmetry.space_group_name_H-M   'P 1'
#
loop_
_entity.id
_entity.type
_entity.pdbx_description
1 polymer ?
#
loop_
_entity_poly.entity_id
_entity_poly.type
_entity_poly.pdbx_seq_one_letter_code
_entity_poly.pdbx_strand_id
1 'polypeptide(L)'
;MPDDLPSALPPELDIDLVAAERLPWFKRLLARGLSKALDGLGAQHQTSWAQGHTDGYLNGHGEGVREGYADGHLDGVEKGRRMLLIRDTRPEAHRGPQVEDHLFDDWRLPLSTELKKRIKADVEQKLPAHNQPSAAQWKLIFSDTPSTCVIAGAGAGKSTSLVLRIVLLVHYLGFELDSLTVVTFTRESRKDFIARLKQVMALWGHELSDRQARELVRTFHSRILPMVRSLPGFERLQAFETLGSASPASEDVDSNPFDLRINDAQRQQLNLCYRDLYAREPRFRELIAPLCRQARQLRELERDHPDVQKRMAVTELSAKRDAAWCDTVEGLWRRAGAWPIEGIEPSRQTVQINGHAFHLHGYAAELDAWVVLGVDDSENREFKRPDAKLPLWAEGVIKRTLFQAFCAQPVIWLDSYQAGRQLLASLSGQASAGPGFEYKVKGELASAPLLDCFVMAAGFIENLGLDVADAVARMSFASDDSDRCFFEALSLFWKAFESQLLDLSPPVMTYNRMFALFGEHSPENLTQLDDQALRPLAHLLIDEFQDVSPQIVSWLRASLREIRRRGPAMHVGRRATYSSLLCVGDDWQSIYGWRGSSPHYFMAFDKTFSAPASSRVMLSENYRSHQYIIDAAEHIVRAAPAIPGKKAKACGAPQPLTPVVILERDDQLLVDKVQAHYQQGDSILLLYRKGSERQRLPEALQTLLQNDAAQARRIRLLSYHSAKGLQADTVFLLGDCQHLTQSPSKNQLYRLAGLGEAVDPQAYDKAQQDEVLRLAYVAITRAVRQCYWFIDGQEEAKGPRASARIAADQPFFDDRRVAAGAQA
;
A
#
# COMPACT_ATOMS: atom_id res chain seq x y z
N MET A 1 -14.88 -82.75 6.29
CA MET A 1 -15.40 -83.97 6.95
C MET A 1 -14.49 -84.32 8.11
N PRO A 2 -15.01 -84.87 9.23
CA PRO A 2 -16.37 -85.39 9.46
C PRO A 2 -17.25 -84.41 10.26
N ASP A 3 -18.53 -84.21 9.96
CA ASP A 3 -19.72 -85.09 10.08
C ASP A 3 -20.30 -85.11 11.51
N ASP A 4 -21.41 -84.36 11.67
CA ASP A 4 -22.65 -84.71 12.40
C ASP A 4 -23.27 -83.51 13.15
N LEU A 5 -24.27 -82.89 12.52
CA LEU A 5 -25.35 -82.19 13.22
C LEU A 5 -26.38 -83.22 13.68
N PRO A 6 -27.09 -82.96 14.79
CA PRO A 6 -28.54 -83.03 14.67
C PRO A 6 -29.19 -81.67 14.87
N SER A 7 -29.85 -81.23 13.80
CA SER A 7 -30.95 -80.29 13.78
C SER A 7 -32.12 -80.78 14.65
N ALA A 8 -32.62 -79.90 15.53
CA ALA A 8 -34.00 -79.75 16.02
C ALA A 8 -34.09 -79.65 17.56
N LEU A 9 -34.66 -78.53 18.02
CA LEU A 9 -35.14 -78.29 19.38
C LEU A 9 -36.37 -79.16 19.68
N PRO A 10 -36.52 -79.72 20.91
CA PRO A 10 -37.82 -80.15 21.42
C PRO A 10 -38.70 -78.94 21.75
N PRO A 11 -40.04 -79.06 21.62
CA PRO A 11 -40.97 -77.93 21.72
C PRO A 11 -41.13 -77.43 23.16
N GLU A 12 -41.38 -76.12 23.27
CA GLU A 12 -41.67 -75.38 24.51
C GLU A 12 -42.74 -76.07 25.37
N LEU A 13 -42.43 -76.29 26.65
CA LEU A 13 -43.44 -76.54 27.69
C LEU A 13 -43.62 -75.25 28.48
N ASP A 14 -44.78 -74.64 28.27
CA ASP A 14 -45.24 -73.45 28.98
C ASP A 14 -45.66 -73.85 30.41
N ILE A 15 -44.80 -73.62 31.39
CA ILE A 15 -45.11 -73.83 32.81
C ILE A 15 -44.80 -72.55 33.59
N ASP A 16 -45.85 -71.79 33.82
CA ASP A 16 -45.90 -70.60 34.66
C ASP A 16 -45.54 -70.96 36.13
N LEU A 17 -44.26 -70.94 36.49
CA LEU A 17 -43.78 -71.18 37.85
C LEU A 17 -43.60 -69.86 38.60
N VAL A 18 -44.51 -69.59 39.54
CA VAL A 18 -44.45 -68.41 40.41
C VAL A 18 -43.23 -68.47 41.33
N ALA A 19 -42.37 -67.45 41.25
CA ALA A 19 -41.14 -67.32 42.02
C ALA A 19 -41.33 -67.55 43.54
N ALA A 20 -40.45 -68.37 44.13
CA ALA A 20 -40.50 -68.82 45.53
C ALA A 20 -40.54 -67.69 46.57
N GLU A 21 -40.10 -66.50 46.20
CA GLU A 21 -40.09 -65.28 47.01
C GLU A 21 -41.49 -64.73 47.30
N ARG A 22 -42.50 -65.11 46.52
CA ARG A 22 -43.90 -64.69 46.70
C ARG A 22 -44.70 -65.60 47.65
N LEU A 23 -44.12 -66.71 48.13
CA LEU A 23 -44.82 -67.64 49.02
C LEU A 23 -44.85 -67.13 50.48
N PRO A 24 -45.91 -67.39 51.26
CA PRO A 24 -45.93 -67.11 52.70
C PRO A 24 -44.81 -67.85 53.46
N TRP A 25 -44.30 -67.25 54.54
CA TRP A 25 -43.10 -67.73 55.25
C TRP A 25 -43.18 -69.19 55.72
N PHE A 26 -44.35 -69.64 56.20
CA PHE A 26 -44.55 -71.01 56.65
C PHE A 26 -44.41 -72.03 55.52
N LYS A 27 -44.87 -71.70 54.30
CA LYS A 27 -44.70 -72.56 53.12
C LYS A 27 -43.26 -72.61 52.66
N ARG A 28 -42.51 -71.50 52.75
CA ARG A 28 -41.06 -71.51 52.47
C ARG A 28 -40.30 -72.38 53.47
N LEU A 29 -40.69 -72.36 54.73
CA LEU A 29 -40.06 -73.15 55.79
C LEU A 29 -40.37 -74.64 55.63
N LEU A 30 -41.61 -74.98 55.28
CA LEU A 30 -42.02 -76.35 54.96
C LEU A 30 -41.33 -76.88 53.70
N ALA A 31 -41.22 -76.05 52.65
CA ALA A 31 -40.49 -76.40 51.42
C ALA A 31 -38.99 -76.63 51.67
N ARG A 32 -38.35 -75.77 52.48
CA ARG A 32 -36.95 -75.97 52.89
C ARG A 32 -36.77 -77.23 53.75
N GLY A 33 -37.74 -77.54 54.61
CA GLY A 33 -37.77 -78.77 55.41
C GLY A 33 -37.89 -80.03 54.55
N LEU A 34 -38.80 -80.03 53.58
CA LEU A 34 -39.00 -81.12 52.62
C LEU A 34 -37.79 -81.30 51.69
N SER A 35 -37.20 -80.20 51.19
CA SER A 35 -35.98 -80.24 50.38
C SER A 35 -34.85 -80.92 51.14
N LYS A 36 -34.57 -80.49 52.39
CA LYS A 36 -33.52 -81.11 53.21
C LYS A 36 -33.80 -82.58 53.54
N ALA A 37 -35.06 -82.97 53.70
CA ALA A 37 -35.45 -84.36 53.92
C ALA A 37 -35.26 -85.23 52.65
N LEU A 38 -35.58 -84.70 51.47
CA LEU A 38 -35.39 -85.38 50.19
C LEU A 38 -33.90 -85.47 49.79
N ASP A 39 -33.13 -84.40 50.04
CA ASP A 39 -31.67 -84.36 49.88
C ASP A 39 -30.99 -85.38 50.81
N GLY A 40 -31.48 -85.50 52.06
CA GLY A 40 -31.00 -86.51 53.01
C GLY A 40 -31.39 -87.96 52.67
N LEU A 41 -32.41 -88.16 51.84
CA LEU A 41 -32.84 -89.48 51.33
C LEU A 41 -32.21 -89.83 49.97
N GLY A 42 -31.32 -88.98 49.44
CA GLY A 42 -30.62 -89.21 48.17
C GLY A 42 -31.54 -89.22 46.94
N ALA A 43 -32.77 -88.76 47.08
CA ALA A 43 -33.78 -88.76 46.03
C ALA A 43 -33.64 -87.50 45.16
N GLN A 44 -32.58 -87.44 44.36
CA GLN A 44 -32.38 -86.36 43.38
C GLN A 44 -33.01 -86.74 42.04
N HIS A 45 -33.93 -85.90 41.55
CA HIS A 45 -34.47 -86.00 40.19
C HIS A 45 -33.42 -85.46 39.21
N GLN A 46 -32.74 -86.36 38.50
CA GLN A 46 -31.57 -86.05 37.66
C GLN A 46 -31.82 -84.92 36.65
N THR A 47 -32.99 -84.89 36.03
CA THR A 47 -33.34 -83.88 35.01
C THR A 47 -33.44 -82.47 35.61
N SER A 48 -34.00 -82.34 36.81
CA SER A 48 -34.13 -81.04 37.49
C SER A 48 -32.79 -80.56 38.05
N TRP A 49 -31.93 -81.47 38.48
CA TRP A 49 -30.56 -81.13 38.89
C TRP A 49 -29.72 -80.65 37.70
N ALA A 50 -29.78 -81.37 36.57
CA ALA A 50 -29.08 -80.97 35.35
C ALA A 50 -29.55 -79.60 34.83
N GLN A 51 -30.87 -79.34 34.88
CA GLN A 51 -31.43 -78.06 34.46
C GLN A 51 -31.02 -76.92 35.41
N GLY A 52 -31.14 -77.11 36.73
CA GLY A 52 -30.68 -76.12 37.71
C GLY A 52 -29.17 -75.85 37.66
N HIS A 53 -28.36 -76.86 37.33
CA HIS A 53 -26.91 -76.70 37.14
C HIS A 53 -26.58 -75.95 35.84
N THR A 54 -27.38 -76.15 34.79
CA THR A 54 -27.25 -75.41 33.51
C THR A 54 -27.67 -73.96 33.67
N ASP A 55 -28.78 -73.69 34.36
CA ASP A 55 -29.27 -72.35 34.66
C ASP A 55 -28.32 -71.60 35.61
N GLY A 56 -27.77 -72.28 36.61
CA GLY A 56 -26.73 -71.73 37.49
C GLY A 56 -25.43 -71.40 36.75
N TYR A 57 -25.01 -72.24 35.80
CA TYR A 57 -23.85 -71.98 34.95
C TYR A 57 -24.11 -70.79 33.99
N LEU A 58 -25.29 -70.72 33.36
CA LEU A 58 -25.65 -69.63 32.45
C LEU A 58 -25.80 -68.28 33.16
N ASN A 59 -26.44 -68.26 34.33
CA ASN A 59 -26.58 -67.02 35.11
C ASN A 59 -25.26 -66.59 35.74
N GLY A 60 -24.49 -67.52 36.32
CA GLY A 60 -23.15 -67.24 36.85
C GLY A 60 -22.17 -66.80 35.76
N HIS A 61 -22.25 -67.38 34.56
CA HIS A 61 -21.47 -66.94 33.41
C HIS A 61 -21.93 -65.56 32.92
N GLY A 62 -23.24 -65.29 32.87
CA GLY A 62 -23.79 -63.99 32.44
C GLY A 62 -23.55 -62.84 33.42
N GLU A 63 -23.50 -63.12 34.73
CA GLU A 63 -23.05 -62.16 35.75
C GLU A 63 -21.53 -61.97 35.71
N GLY A 64 -20.75 -63.06 35.63
CA GLY A 64 -19.30 -62.99 35.50
C GLY A 64 -18.83 -62.29 34.22
N VAL A 65 -19.56 -62.42 33.11
CA VAL A 65 -19.30 -61.66 31.87
C VAL A 65 -19.67 -60.19 32.01
N ARG A 66 -20.72 -59.85 32.77
CA ARG A 66 -21.09 -58.45 33.00
C ARG A 66 -20.16 -57.74 33.98
N GLU A 67 -19.79 -58.37 35.10
CA GLU A 67 -18.76 -57.85 36.00
C GLU A 67 -17.40 -57.80 35.30
N GLY A 68 -17.00 -58.85 34.59
CA GLY A 68 -15.77 -58.87 33.80
C GLY A 68 -15.75 -57.83 32.68
N TYR A 69 -16.88 -57.53 32.06
CA TYR A 69 -17.01 -56.44 31.07
C TYR A 69 -17.01 -55.07 31.74
N ALA A 70 -17.67 -54.87 32.88
CA ALA A 70 -17.69 -53.59 33.58
C ALA A 70 -16.31 -53.24 34.16
N ASP A 71 -15.66 -54.19 34.83
CA ASP A 71 -14.31 -54.05 35.37
C ASP A 71 -13.28 -54.00 34.25
N GLY A 72 -13.41 -54.82 33.20
CA GLY A 72 -12.56 -54.76 32.01
C GLY A 72 -12.74 -53.49 31.18
N HIS A 73 -13.94 -52.89 31.19
CA HIS A 73 -14.22 -51.61 30.54
C HIS A 73 -13.70 -50.45 31.38
N LEU A 74 -13.81 -50.47 32.72
CA LEU A 74 -13.21 -49.47 33.59
C LEU A 74 -11.67 -49.55 33.57
N ASP A 75 -11.10 -50.75 33.68
CA ASP A 75 -9.65 -50.99 33.60
C ASP A 75 -9.14 -50.75 32.17
N GLY A 76 -9.95 -50.98 31.13
CA GLY A 76 -9.68 -50.60 29.74
C GLY A 76 -9.77 -49.08 29.48
N VAL A 77 -10.68 -48.38 30.15
CA VAL A 77 -10.78 -46.91 30.12
C VAL A 77 -9.64 -46.25 30.91
N GLU A 78 -9.20 -46.84 32.03
CA GLU A 78 -8.07 -46.36 32.84
C GLU A 78 -6.69 -46.74 32.25
N LYS A 79 -6.52 -47.95 31.69
CA LYS A 79 -5.32 -48.32 30.88
C LYS A 79 -5.30 -47.61 29.52
N GLY A 80 -6.45 -47.22 28.99
CA GLY A 80 -6.58 -46.23 27.93
C GLY A 80 -6.23 -44.81 28.37
N ARG A 81 -6.15 -44.54 29.69
CA ARG A 81 -5.84 -43.22 30.25
C ARG A 81 -4.39 -43.03 30.68
N ARG A 82 -3.50 -44.02 30.56
CA ARG A 82 -2.05 -43.87 30.77
C ARG A 82 -1.29 -45.07 30.21
N MET A 83 -1.09 -45.09 28.89
CA MET A 83 0.05 -45.80 28.33
C MET A 83 1.26 -44.88 28.29
N LEU A 84 2.40 -45.44 28.71
CA LEU A 84 3.75 -44.92 28.56
C LEU A 84 3.92 -44.21 27.21
N LEU A 85 3.90 -42.88 27.22
CA LEU A 85 4.39 -42.09 26.11
C LEU A 85 5.92 -42.24 26.08
N ILE A 86 6.39 -43.34 25.49
CA ILE A 86 7.48 -43.18 24.52
C ILE A 86 6.87 -42.24 23.49
N ARG A 87 7.13 -40.94 23.61
CA ARG A 87 6.79 -40.01 22.54
C ARG A 87 7.54 -40.52 21.33
N ASP A 88 6.82 -41.10 20.39
CA ASP A 88 7.35 -41.26 19.05
C ASP A 88 7.59 -39.83 18.54
N THR A 89 8.84 -39.37 18.63
CA THR A 89 9.24 -38.06 18.12
C THR A 89 9.35 -38.07 16.60
N ARG A 90 9.15 -39.23 15.96
CA ARG A 90 8.98 -39.26 14.51
C ARG A 90 7.63 -38.61 14.20
N PRO A 91 7.57 -37.77 13.16
CA PRO A 91 6.32 -37.15 12.76
C PRO A 91 5.24 -38.22 12.55
N GLU A 92 4.14 -38.19 13.32
CA GLU A 92 2.98 -39.08 13.10
C GLU A 92 2.33 -38.83 11.73
N ALA A 93 2.51 -37.61 11.20
CA ALA A 93 2.23 -37.32 9.81
C ALA A 93 3.40 -37.79 8.93
N HIS A 94 3.11 -38.64 7.95
CA HIS A 94 4.01 -38.84 6.81
C HIS A 94 4.23 -37.47 6.14
N ARG A 95 5.33 -36.80 6.48
CA ARG A 95 5.77 -35.61 5.76
C ARG A 95 6.35 -36.11 4.45
N GLY A 96 5.65 -35.88 3.35
CA GLY A 96 6.25 -36.07 2.03
C GLY A 96 7.58 -35.30 1.93
N PRO A 97 8.44 -35.63 0.95
CA PRO A 97 9.61 -34.82 0.68
C PRO A 97 9.19 -33.35 0.51
N GLN A 98 10.01 -32.42 0.99
CA GLN A 98 9.79 -31.02 0.69
C GLN A 98 9.78 -30.87 -0.83
N VAL A 99 8.67 -30.40 -1.38
CA VAL A 99 8.56 -30.11 -2.82
C VAL A 99 9.25 -28.77 -3.05
N GLU A 100 10.18 -28.72 -4.01
CA GLU A 100 10.83 -27.47 -4.41
C GLU A 100 9.82 -26.42 -4.88
N ASP A 101 9.63 -25.36 -4.11
CA ASP A 101 8.74 -24.22 -4.43
C ASP A 101 9.45 -23.18 -5.33
N HIS A 102 10.11 -23.65 -6.39
CA HIS A 102 10.64 -22.78 -7.42
C HIS A 102 9.49 -22.20 -8.28
N LEU A 103 9.68 -20.98 -8.79
CA LEU A 103 8.71 -20.35 -9.70
C LEU A 103 8.93 -20.73 -11.18
N PHE A 104 10.06 -21.36 -11.48
CA PHE A 104 10.51 -21.66 -12.84
C PHE A 104 10.97 -23.12 -12.96
N ASP A 105 10.91 -23.65 -14.18
CA ASP A 105 11.57 -24.89 -14.55
C ASP A 105 13.09 -24.74 -14.57
N ASP A 106 13.83 -25.84 -14.43
CA ASP A 106 15.28 -25.83 -14.61
C ASP A 106 15.63 -25.88 -16.09
N TRP A 107 15.73 -24.69 -16.69
CA TRP A 107 16.09 -24.53 -18.10
C TRP A 107 17.11 -23.40 -18.27
N ARG A 108 17.74 -23.34 -19.44
CA ARG A 108 18.63 -22.26 -19.84
C ARG A 108 18.31 -21.80 -21.26
N LEU A 109 18.48 -20.51 -21.53
CA LEU A 109 18.38 -20.02 -22.90
C LEU A 109 19.46 -20.65 -23.78
N PRO A 110 19.12 -21.12 -24.99
CA PRO A 110 20.04 -21.86 -25.86
C PRO A 110 21.04 -20.92 -26.55
N LEU A 111 21.99 -20.38 -25.77
CA LEU A 111 22.98 -19.41 -26.23
C LEU A 111 24.37 -20.04 -26.45
N SER A 112 24.65 -20.49 -27.67
CA SER A 112 25.98 -20.97 -28.05
C SER A 112 27.01 -19.85 -28.14
N THR A 113 28.30 -20.20 -28.05
CA THR A 113 29.41 -19.26 -28.19
C THR A 113 29.41 -18.60 -29.57
N GLU A 114 29.10 -19.37 -30.62
CA GLU A 114 28.99 -18.92 -32.00
C GLU A 114 27.85 -17.91 -32.16
N LEU A 115 26.70 -18.19 -31.54
CA LEU A 115 25.56 -17.27 -31.55
C LEU A 115 25.90 -15.96 -30.84
N LYS A 116 26.53 -16.01 -29.67
CA LYS A 116 26.99 -14.80 -28.94
C LYS A 116 27.96 -13.97 -29.78
N LYS A 117 28.90 -14.61 -30.50
CA LYS A 117 29.83 -13.92 -31.41
C LYS A 117 29.10 -13.25 -32.58
N ARG A 118 28.16 -13.95 -33.21
CA ARG A 118 27.34 -13.40 -34.30
C ARG A 118 26.54 -12.19 -33.84
N ILE A 119 25.86 -12.28 -32.68
CA ILE A 119 25.08 -11.17 -32.13
C ILE A 119 25.97 -9.94 -31.88
N LYS A 120 27.17 -10.13 -31.33
CA LYS A 120 28.12 -9.02 -31.13
C LYS A 120 28.54 -8.35 -32.44
N ALA A 121 28.88 -9.14 -33.45
CA ALA A 121 29.27 -8.62 -34.77
C ALA A 121 28.12 -7.85 -35.44
N ASP A 122 26.90 -8.38 -35.39
CA ASP A 122 25.72 -7.71 -35.93
C ASP A 122 25.45 -6.38 -35.20
N VAL A 123 25.60 -6.35 -33.88
CA VAL A 123 25.46 -5.12 -33.07
C VAL A 123 26.52 -4.09 -33.43
N GLU A 124 27.78 -4.50 -33.58
CA GLU A 124 28.88 -3.62 -33.97
C GLU A 124 28.67 -3.01 -35.37
N GLN A 125 28.09 -3.79 -36.29
CA GLN A 125 27.78 -3.32 -37.65
C GLN A 125 26.56 -2.38 -37.69
N LYS A 126 25.51 -2.67 -36.92
CA LYS A 126 24.21 -1.99 -37.03
C LYS A 126 24.04 -0.81 -36.08
N LEU A 127 24.72 -0.80 -34.95
CA LEU A 127 24.63 0.27 -33.95
C LEU A 127 25.87 1.16 -33.96
N PRO A 128 25.71 2.48 -33.77
CA PRO A 128 26.83 3.40 -33.70
C PRO A 128 27.67 3.13 -32.43
N ALA A 129 28.94 3.53 -32.45
CA ALA A 129 29.92 3.27 -31.38
C ALA A 129 29.43 3.68 -29.97
N HIS A 130 28.70 4.80 -29.86
CA HIS A 130 28.18 5.30 -28.57
C HIS A 130 26.98 4.48 -28.03
N ASN A 131 26.39 3.60 -28.84
CA ASN A 131 25.30 2.70 -28.44
C ASN A 131 25.74 1.23 -28.32
N GLN A 132 27.05 0.96 -28.42
CA GLN A 132 27.57 -0.39 -28.25
C GLN A 132 27.52 -0.83 -26.78
N PRO A 133 27.09 -2.07 -26.49
CA PRO A 133 26.99 -2.53 -25.12
C PRO A 133 28.34 -2.75 -24.46
N SER A 134 28.45 -2.39 -23.19
CA SER A 134 29.62 -2.73 -22.37
C SER A 134 29.67 -4.21 -21.99
N ALA A 135 30.78 -4.65 -21.38
CA ALA A 135 30.91 -6.03 -20.91
C ALA A 135 29.81 -6.42 -19.90
N ALA A 136 29.42 -5.50 -19.01
CA ALA A 136 28.36 -5.73 -18.04
C ALA A 136 26.97 -5.78 -18.71
N GLN A 137 26.73 -4.91 -19.70
CA GLN A 137 25.49 -4.93 -20.49
C GLN A 137 25.39 -6.22 -21.34
N TRP A 138 26.50 -6.71 -21.91
CA TRP A 138 26.53 -8.02 -22.57
C TRP A 138 26.23 -9.18 -21.61
N LYS A 139 26.67 -9.09 -20.34
CA LYS A 139 26.32 -10.10 -19.32
C LYS A 139 24.81 -10.12 -19.05
N LEU A 140 24.16 -8.96 -19.04
CA LEU A 140 22.69 -8.84 -18.97
C LEU A 140 22.04 -9.45 -20.21
N ILE A 141 22.45 -9.00 -21.40
CA ILE A 141 21.85 -9.42 -22.68
C ILE A 141 21.97 -10.93 -22.86
N PHE A 142 23.09 -11.54 -22.45
CA PHE A 142 23.34 -12.98 -22.57
C PHE A 142 23.03 -13.79 -21.31
N SER A 143 22.35 -13.21 -20.31
CA SER A 143 21.91 -13.99 -19.14
C SER A 143 21.04 -15.15 -19.60
N ASP A 144 21.39 -16.38 -19.26
CA ASP A 144 20.72 -17.59 -19.75
C ASP A 144 19.85 -18.26 -18.69
N THR A 145 19.86 -17.76 -17.45
CA THR A 145 19.06 -18.30 -16.34
C THR A 145 17.60 -17.83 -16.41
N PRO A 146 16.65 -18.63 -15.86
CA PRO A 146 15.23 -18.28 -15.84
C PRO A 146 14.95 -17.06 -14.96
N SER A 147 15.76 -16.81 -13.94
CA SER A 147 15.65 -15.64 -13.07
C SER A 147 16.90 -14.78 -13.20
N THR A 148 16.76 -13.49 -13.52
CA THR A 148 17.87 -12.54 -13.69
C THR A 148 17.59 -11.24 -12.95
N CYS A 149 18.49 -10.88 -12.03
CA CYS A 149 18.48 -9.61 -11.30
C CYS A 149 19.61 -8.70 -11.79
N VAL A 150 19.24 -7.51 -12.27
CA VAL A 150 20.17 -6.50 -12.75
C VAL A 150 20.11 -5.27 -11.85
N ILE A 151 21.26 -4.94 -11.25
CA ILE A 151 21.44 -3.74 -10.43
C ILE A 151 22.12 -2.69 -11.28
N ALA A 152 21.45 -1.57 -11.50
CA ALA A 152 21.89 -0.58 -12.45
C ALA A 152 21.56 0.84 -11.98
N GLY A 153 22.60 1.63 -11.71
CA GLY A 153 22.47 3.01 -11.25
C GLY A 153 21.77 3.95 -12.25
N ALA A 154 21.58 5.20 -11.85
CA ALA A 154 21.16 6.26 -12.77
C ALA A 154 22.12 6.34 -13.97
N GLY A 155 21.59 6.46 -15.19
CA GLY A 155 22.42 6.62 -16.39
C GLY A 155 23.17 5.37 -16.89
N ALA A 156 22.90 4.18 -16.36
CA ALA A 156 23.63 2.95 -16.71
C ALA A 156 23.24 2.28 -18.06
N GLY A 157 22.34 2.88 -18.85
CA GLY A 157 21.90 2.32 -20.13
C GLY A 157 20.96 1.10 -20.01
N LYS A 158 20.17 1.04 -18.92
CA LYS A 158 19.19 -0.03 -18.63
C LYS A 158 18.29 -0.35 -19.82
N SER A 159 17.56 0.65 -20.32
CA SER A 159 16.55 0.47 -21.36
C SER A 159 17.16 0.02 -22.70
N THR A 160 18.36 0.51 -23.06
CA THR A 160 19.08 0.02 -24.26
C THR A 160 19.41 -1.47 -24.16
N SER A 161 19.88 -1.90 -22.98
CA SER A 161 20.24 -3.30 -22.74
C SER A 161 19.00 -4.20 -22.80
N LEU A 162 17.87 -3.74 -22.27
CA LEU A 162 16.57 -4.44 -22.36
C LEU A 162 16.08 -4.56 -23.81
N VAL A 163 16.22 -3.50 -24.63
CA VAL A 163 15.84 -3.55 -26.05
C VAL A 163 16.68 -4.57 -26.81
N LEU A 164 18.00 -4.61 -26.59
CA LEU A 164 18.87 -5.63 -27.21
C LEU A 164 18.58 -7.03 -26.72
N ARG A 165 18.13 -7.18 -25.47
CA ARG A 165 17.63 -8.45 -24.96
C ARG A 165 16.38 -8.91 -25.71
N ILE A 166 15.46 -8.01 -26.03
CA ILE A 166 14.27 -8.33 -26.85
C ILE A 166 14.69 -8.77 -28.26
N VAL A 167 15.65 -8.06 -28.88
CA VAL A 167 16.22 -8.47 -30.17
C VAL A 167 16.78 -9.90 -30.09
N LEU A 168 17.52 -10.23 -29.03
CA LEU A 168 18.02 -11.59 -28.81
C LEU A 168 16.88 -12.61 -28.77
N LEU A 169 15.85 -12.38 -27.96
CA LEU A 169 14.75 -13.33 -27.78
C LEU A 169 13.95 -13.51 -29.08
N VAL A 170 13.60 -12.41 -29.75
CA VAL A 170 12.72 -12.43 -30.93
C VAL A 170 13.47 -12.79 -32.20
N HIS A 171 14.56 -12.08 -32.53
CA HIS A 171 15.25 -12.27 -33.81
C HIS A 171 16.15 -13.51 -33.82
N TYR A 172 16.88 -13.77 -32.73
CA TYR A 172 17.88 -14.86 -32.72
C TYR A 172 17.34 -16.18 -32.18
N LEU A 173 16.44 -16.14 -31.19
CA LEU A 173 15.82 -17.34 -30.62
C LEU A 173 14.43 -17.64 -31.18
N GLY A 174 13.83 -16.69 -31.91
CA GLY A 174 12.53 -16.88 -32.56
C GLY A 174 11.35 -16.88 -31.61
N PHE A 175 11.47 -16.28 -30.43
CA PHE A 175 10.36 -16.19 -29.48
C PHE A 175 9.25 -15.29 -30.05
N GLU A 176 8.00 -15.71 -29.89
CA GLU A 176 6.85 -14.99 -30.41
C GLU A 176 6.52 -13.79 -29.51
N LEU A 177 6.22 -12.63 -30.09
CA LEU A 177 5.98 -11.38 -29.35
C LEU A 177 4.89 -11.47 -28.26
N ASP A 178 3.86 -12.26 -28.49
CA ASP A 178 2.74 -12.49 -27.55
C ASP A 178 3.12 -13.36 -26.32
N SER A 179 4.36 -13.88 -26.27
CA SER A 179 4.93 -14.54 -25.09
C SER A 179 5.76 -13.62 -24.19
N LEU A 180 6.00 -12.37 -24.62
CA LEU A 180 6.85 -11.41 -23.92
C LEU A 180 6.02 -10.22 -23.42
N THR A 181 6.35 -9.73 -22.23
CA THR A 181 5.91 -8.42 -21.74
C THR A 181 7.08 -7.68 -21.12
N VAL A 182 7.27 -6.44 -21.54
CA VAL A 182 8.14 -5.46 -20.88
C VAL A 182 7.28 -4.57 -20.01
N VAL A 183 7.58 -4.49 -18.72
CA VAL A 183 6.90 -3.57 -17.81
C VAL A 183 7.79 -2.36 -17.55
N THR A 184 7.22 -1.18 -17.78
CA THR A 184 7.82 0.12 -17.47
C THR A 184 6.94 0.86 -16.46
N PHE A 185 7.56 1.69 -15.62
CA PHE A 185 6.86 2.25 -14.47
C PHE A 185 6.09 3.54 -14.77
N THR A 186 6.59 4.37 -15.70
CA THR A 186 5.98 5.66 -16.05
C THR A 186 5.55 5.71 -17.51
N ARG A 187 4.50 6.49 -17.80
CA ARG A 187 4.01 6.71 -19.17
C ARG A 187 5.08 7.29 -20.10
N GLU A 188 5.90 8.20 -19.60
CA GLU A 188 6.97 8.80 -20.41
C GLU A 188 8.09 7.79 -20.67
N SER A 189 8.50 7.02 -19.65
CA SER A 189 9.44 5.91 -19.84
C SER A 189 8.91 4.87 -20.83
N ARG A 190 7.61 4.56 -20.81
CA ARG A 190 6.95 3.66 -21.77
C ARG A 190 7.08 4.17 -23.20
N LYS A 191 6.74 5.45 -23.44
CA LYS A 191 6.84 6.08 -24.77
C LYS A 191 8.26 6.06 -25.30
N ASP A 192 9.22 6.47 -24.47
CA ASP A 192 10.64 6.49 -24.83
C ASP A 192 11.17 5.08 -25.13
N PHE A 193 10.75 4.09 -24.34
CA PHE A 193 11.11 2.69 -24.56
C PHE A 193 10.53 2.18 -25.87
N ILE A 194 9.25 2.44 -26.16
CA ILE A 194 8.59 2.04 -27.41
C ILE A 194 9.29 2.65 -28.63
N ALA A 195 9.61 3.95 -28.58
CA ALA A 195 10.31 4.63 -29.67
C ALA A 195 11.67 3.97 -29.95
N ARG A 196 12.45 3.72 -28.90
CA ARG A 196 13.76 3.04 -28.99
C ARG A 196 13.62 1.61 -29.49
N LEU A 197 12.65 0.86 -28.98
CA LEU A 197 12.38 -0.52 -29.38
C LEU A 197 12.09 -0.62 -30.87
N LYS A 198 11.17 0.22 -31.38
CA LYS A 198 10.84 0.25 -32.82
C LYS A 198 12.06 0.57 -33.67
N GLN A 199 12.84 1.58 -33.28
CA GLN A 199 14.05 1.98 -33.99
C GLN A 199 15.06 0.83 -34.07
N VAL A 200 15.36 0.18 -32.95
CA VAL A 200 16.36 -0.88 -32.91
C VAL A 200 15.86 -2.15 -33.61
N MET A 201 14.60 -2.56 -33.40
CA MET A 201 14.04 -3.74 -34.08
C MET A 201 14.05 -3.60 -35.60
N ALA A 202 13.79 -2.40 -36.13
CA ALA A 202 13.85 -2.13 -37.56
C ALA A 202 15.25 -2.39 -38.16
N LEU A 203 16.34 -2.12 -37.42
CA LEU A 203 17.71 -2.43 -37.85
C LEU A 203 17.97 -3.94 -38.01
N TRP A 204 17.14 -4.78 -37.39
CA TRP A 204 17.14 -6.24 -37.55
C TRP A 204 16.04 -6.76 -38.49
N GLY A 205 15.42 -5.87 -39.26
CA GLY A 205 14.39 -6.22 -40.25
C GLY A 205 13.00 -6.49 -39.65
N HIS A 206 12.77 -6.09 -38.39
CA HIS A 206 11.48 -6.25 -37.70
C HIS A 206 10.78 -4.91 -37.57
N GLU A 207 9.85 -4.61 -38.48
CA GLU A 207 9.00 -3.41 -38.37
C GLU A 207 7.81 -3.67 -37.44
N LEU A 208 7.92 -3.21 -36.20
CA LEU A 208 6.83 -3.31 -35.23
C LEU A 208 5.77 -2.22 -35.49
N SER A 209 4.52 -2.64 -35.63
CA SER A 209 3.38 -1.71 -35.60
C SER A 209 3.25 -1.06 -34.22
N ASP A 210 2.60 0.11 -34.16
CA ASP A 210 2.34 0.80 -32.89
C ASP A 210 1.57 -0.08 -31.91
N ARG A 211 0.63 -0.87 -32.41
CA ARG A 211 -0.14 -1.83 -31.61
C ARG A 211 0.77 -2.88 -30.98
N GLN A 212 1.60 -3.57 -31.77
CA GLN A 212 2.51 -4.60 -31.27
C GLN A 212 3.48 -4.05 -30.23
N ALA A 213 4.03 -2.85 -30.47
CA ALA A 213 4.95 -2.23 -29.52
C ALA A 213 4.25 -1.85 -28.20
N ARG A 214 3.00 -1.37 -28.25
CA ARG A 214 2.18 -1.05 -27.07
C ARG A 214 1.69 -2.28 -26.32
N GLU A 215 1.44 -3.38 -27.02
CA GLU A 215 1.08 -4.67 -26.42
C GLU A 215 2.28 -5.30 -25.71
N LEU A 216 3.48 -5.20 -26.31
CA LEU A 216 4.72 -5.70 -25.72
C LEU A 216 5.22 -4.83 -24.54
N VAL A 217 5.15 -3.50 -24.63
CA VAL A 217 5.64 -2.58 -23.59
C VAL A 217 4.46 -1.95 -22.85
N ARG A 218 4.29 -2.35 -21.60
CA ARG A 218 3.11 -2.02 -20.77
C ARG A 218 3.50 -1.47 -19.39
N THR A 219 2.49 -0.99 -18.69
CA THR A 219 2.51 -0.78 -17.23
C THR A 219 1.90 -2.01 -16.55
N PHE A 220 2.13 -2.21 -15.25
CA PHE A 220 1.48 -3.30 -14.51
C PHE A 220 -0.06 -3.23 -14.62
N HIS A 221 -0.60 -2.02 -14.52
CA HIS A 221 -2.03 -1.73 -14.50
C HIS A 221 -2.68 -2.02 -15.86
N SER A 222 -2.05 -1.59 -16.96
CA SER A 222 -2.55 -1.95 -18.28
C SER A 222 -2.45 -3.45 -18.55
N ARG A 223 -1.50 -4.18 -17.94
CA ARG A 223 -1.34 -5.63 -18.14
C ARG A 223 -2.39 -6.48 -17.44
N ILE A 224 -2.84 -6.12 -16.24
CA ILE A 224 -3.81 -6.92 -15.47
C ILE A 224 -5.22 -6.86 -16.08
N LEU A 225 -5.60 -5.72 -16.68
CA LEU A 225 -6.96 -5.49 -17.17
C LEU A 225 -7.42 -6.52 -18.24
N PRO A 226 -6.64 -6.86 -19.28
CA PRO A 226 -7.01 -7.92 -20.21
C PRO A 226 -7.16 -9.31 -19.57
N MET A 227 -6.47 -9.60 -18.47
CA MET A 227 -6.63 -10.88 -17.76
C MET A 227 -8.01 -10.95 -17.12
N VAL A 228 -8.43 -9.89 -16.42
CA VAL A 228 -9.78 -9.82 -15.83
C VAL A 228 -10.85 -9.86 -16.92
N ARG A 229 -10.66 -9.12 -18.03
CA ARG A 229 -11.62 -9.11 -19.15
C ARG A 229 -11.75 -10.45 -19.89
N SER A 230 -10.81 -11.38 -19.71
CA SER A 230 -10.93 -12.73 -20.26
C SER A 230 -11.86 -13.63 -19.43
N LEU A 231 -12.20 -13.23 -18.20
CA LEU A 231 -13.13 -13.96 -17.37
C LEU A 231 -14.59 -13.73 -17.83
N PRO A 232 -15.44 -14.77 -17.83
CA PRO A 232 -16.85 -14.65 -18.17
C PRO A 232 -17.57 -13.60 -17.32
N GLY A 233 -18.31 -12.69 -17.97
CA GLY A 233 -19.08 -11.63 -17.31
C GLY A 233 -18.29 -10.33 -17.04
N PHE A 234 -16.98 -10.31 -17.32
CA PHE A 234 -16.11 -9.14 -17.13
C PHE A 234 -15.54 -8.58 -18.44
N GLU A 235 -16.05 -8.98 -19.59
CA GLU A 235 -15.50 -8.64 -20.92
C GLU A 235 -15.45 -7.13 -21.16
N ARG A 236 -16.42 -6.40 -20.60
CA ARG A 236 -16.53 -4.93 -20.70
C ARG A 236 -16.07 -4.19 -19.45
N LEU A 237 -15.44 -4.88 -18.50
CA LEU A 237 -15.04 -4.30 -17.22
C LEU A 237 -14.15 -3.06 -17.39
N GLN A 238 -14.39 -2.05 -16.57
CA GLN A 238 -13.61 -0.80 -16.54
C GLN A 238 -12.80 -0.70 -15.25
N ALA A 239 -11.64 -0.03 -15.32
CA ALA A 239 -10.84 0.28 -14.14
C ALA A 239 -11.32 1.59 -13.51
N PHE A 240 -11.55 1.60 -12.20
CA PHE A 240 -12.01 2.77 -11.44
C PHE A 240 -11.07 3.97 -11.66
N GLU A 241 -9.76 3.74 -11.67
CA GLU A 241 -8.71 4.75 -11.83
C GLU A 241 -8.77 5.46 -13.20
N THR A 242 -9.43 4.86 -14.20
CA THR A 242 -9.62 5.42 -15.55
C THR A 242 -11.06 5.90 -15.81
N LEU A 243 -11.97 5.72 -14.84
CA LEU A 243 -13.38 6.06 -14.98
C LEU A 243 -13.56 7.55 -15.30
N GLY A 244 -14.40 7.87 -16.29
CA GLY A 244 -14.67 9.26 -16.71
C GLY A 244 -13.61 9.91 -17.62
N SER A 245 -12.47 9.24 -17.85
CA SER A 245 -11.45 9.71 -18.80
C SER A 245 -11.82 9.22 -20.21
N ALA A 246 -12.67 9.97 -20.92
CA ALA A 246 -13.24 9.52 -22.19
C ALA A 246 -12.20 9.35 -23.33
N SER A 247 -11.91 8.09 -23.72
CA SER A 247 -12.18 7.58 -25.07
C SER A 247 -12.07 6.04 -25.10
N PRO A 248 -13.11 5.30 -25.56
CA PRO A 248 -13.07 3.84 -25.71
C PRO A 248 -12.01 3.33 -26.71
N ALA A 249 -11.50 4.23 -27.56
CA ALA A 249 -10.45 3.96 -28.55
C ALA A 249 -9.04 4.37 -28.07
N SER A 250 -8.91 4.97 -26.89
CA SER A 250 -7.60 5.24 -26.28
C SER A 250 -7.35 4.23 -25.17
N GLU A 251 -6.85 3.05 -25.55
CA GLU A 251 -6.26 2.06 -24.62
C GLU A 251 -5.03 2.60 -23.84
N ASP A 252 -4.72 3.89 -23.96
CA ASP A 252 -3.53 4.58 -23.46
C ASP A 252 -3.84 5.64 -22.39
N VAL A 253 -4.80 5.37 -21.50
CA VAL A 253 -4.88 6.09 -20.23
C VAL A 253 -3.99 5.36 -19.21
N ASP A 254 -2.69 5.33 -19.48
CA ASP A 254 -1.68 5.04 -18.45
C ASP A 254 -1.68 6.24 -17.49
N SER A 255 -2.49 6.19 -16.44
CA SER A 255 -2.22 6.99 -15.25
C SER A 255 -0.93 6.46 -14.62
N ASN A 256 -0.13 7.35 -14.02
CA ASN A 256 0.89 6.89 -13.09
C ASN A 256 0.14 5.99 -12.07
N PRO A 257 0.58 4.74 -11.79
CA PRO A 257 -0.02 3.80 -10.82
C PRO A 257 -0.46 4.41 -9.50
N PHE A 258 0.13 5.56 -9.25
CA PHE A 258 0.12 6.24 -8.02
C PHE A 258 -0.55 7.64 -8.08
N ASP A 259 -0.97 8.15 -9.24
CA ASP A 259 -1.71 9.42 -9.32
C ASP A 259 -3.17 9.21 -8.89
N LEU A 260 -3.40 9.34 -7.58
CA LEU A 260 -4.71 9.18 -6.91
C LEU A 260 -5.60 10.41 -7.04
N ARG A 261 -5.40 11.28 -8.05
CA ARG A 261 -6.26 12.45 -8.23
C ARG A 261 -7.65 11.99 -8.67
N ILE A 262 -8.57 12.05 -7.72
CA ILE A 262 -9.97 11.70 -7.91
C ILE A 262 -10.62 12.75 -8.82
N ASN A 263 -11.01 12.34 -10.02
CA ASN A 263 -11.77 13.15 -10.96
C ASN A 263 -13.27 13.20 -10.60
N ASP A 264 -14.05 14.00 -11.34
CA ASP A 264 -15.47 14.21 -11.03
C ASP A 264 -16.31 12.92 -11.11
N ALA A 265 -16.03 12.05 -12.10
CA ALA A 265 -16.75 10.78 -12.25
C ALA A 265 -16.46 9.81 -11.09
N GLN A 266 -15.20 9.73 -10.67
CA GLN A 266 -14.78 8.94 -9.51
C GLN A 266 -15.38 9.50 -8.21
N ARG A 267 -15.35 10.83 -8.05
CA ARG A 267 -15.94 11.53 -6.89
C ARG A 267 -17.43 11.30 -6.79
N GLN A 268 -18.14 11.29 -7.93
CA GLN A 268 -19.56 10.95 -7.97
C GLN A 268 -19.83 9.56 -7.39
N GLN A 269 -19.07 8.54 -7.80
CA GLN A 269 -19.26 7.18 -7.28
C GLN A 269 -18.98 7.06 -5.78
N LEU A 270 -17.91 7.73 -5.30
CA LEU A 270 -17.57 7.78 -3.87
C LEU A 270 -18.69 8.44 -3.06
N ASN A 271 -19.24 9.56 -3.54
CA ASN A 271 -20.33 10.28 -2.87
C ASN A 271 -21.63 9.46 -2.83
N LEU A 272 -21.97 8.76 -3.92
CA LEU A 272 -23.14 7.86 -3.97
C LEU A 272 -23.01 6.74 -2.93
N CYS A 273 -21.84 6.08 -2.87
CA CYS A 273 -21.59 5.02 -1.89
C CYS A 273 -21.68 5.56 -0.46
N TYR A 274 -21.09 6.72 -0.19
CA TYR A 274 -21.15 7.34 1.12
C TYR A 274 -22.59 7.62 1.54
N ARG A 275 -23.39 8.23 0.66
CA ARG A 275 -24.81 8.52 0.91
C ARG A 275 -25.58 7.25 1.26
N ASP A 276 -25.48 6.23 0.40
CA ASP A 276 -26.30 5.03 0.53
C ASP A 276 -25.88 4.22 1.76
N LEU A 277 -24.58 4.17 2.06
CA LEU A 277 -24.06 3.55 3.27
C LEU A 277 -24.48 4.32 4.54
N TYR A 278 -24.37 5.65 4.53
CA TYR A 278 -24.78 6.49 5.65
C TYR A 278 -26.27 6.38 5.95
N ALA A 279 -27.12 6.22 4.92
CA ALA A 279 -28.55 6.02 5.10
C ALA A 279 -28.88 4.63 5.70
N ARG A 280 -28.22 3.57 5.23
CA ARG A 280 -28.58 2.19 5.58
C ARG A 280 -27.87 1.61 6.82
N GLU A 281 -26.65 2.04 7.13
CA GLU A 281 -25.77 1.41 8.13
C GLU A 281 -25.63 2.29 9.38
N PRO A 282 -26.33 1.97 10.50
CA PRO A 282 -26.27 2.78 11.71
C PRO A 282 -24.85 2.89 12.28
N ARG A 283 -24.09 1.79 12.26
CA ARG A 283 -22.72 1.77 12.78
C ARG A 283 -21.81 2.73 12.04
N PHE A 284 -21.95 2.82 10.72
CA PHE A 284 -21.18 3.76 9.92
C PHE A 284 -21.46 5.21 10.33
N ARG A 285 -22.73 5.58 10.58
CA ARG A 285 -23.08 6.93 11.08
C ARG A 285 -22.44 7.24 12.44
N GLU A 286 -22.49 6.29 13.36
CA GLU A 286 -21.86 6.42 14.68
C GLU A 286 -20.35 6.67 14.60
N LEU A 287 -19.68 6.06 13.62
CA LEU A 287 -18.24 6.22 13.40
C LEU A 287 -17.89 7.54 12.71
N ILE A 288 -18.74 8.04 11.81
CA ILE A 288 -18.53 9.31 11.12
C ILE A 288 -18.74 10.51 12.04
N ALA A 289 -19.70 10.46 12.96
CA ALA A 289 -20.02 11.55 13.87
C ALA A 289 -18.80 12.12 14.63
N PRO A 290 -17.96 11.32 15.32
CA PRO A 290 -16.77 11.84 16.00
C PRO A 290 -15.71 12.40 15.03
N LEU A 291 -15.58 11.83 13.82
CA LEU A 291 -14.65 12.34 12.81
C LEU A 291 -15.08 13.72 12.30
N CYS A 292 -16.38 13.89 12.03
CA CYS A 292 -16.96 15.17 11.62
C CYS A 292 -16.81 16.22 12.72
N ARG A 293 -17.09 15.83 13.98
CA ARG A 293 -16.91 16.68 15.15
C ARG A 293 -15.48 17.18 15.27
N GLN A 294 -14.50 16.28 15.23
CA GLN A 294 -13.08 16.64 15.31
C GLN A 294 -12.62 17.51 14.13
N ALA A 295 -13.08 17.21 12.92
CA ALA A 295 -12.73 17.98 11.72
C ALA A 295 -13.22 19.43 11.77
N ARG A 296 -14.40 19.65 12.39
CA ARG A 296 -15.04 20.97 12.47
C ARG A 296 -14.73 21.72 13.75
N GLN A 297 -14.19 21.04 14.75
CA GLN A 297 -13.70 21.68 15.95
C GLN A 297 -12.54 22.62 15.62
N LEU A 298 -12.57 23.79 16.25
CA LEU A 298 -11.53 24.78 16.17
C LEU A 298 -10.23 24.19 16.73
N ARG A 299 -9.23 24.00 15.86
CA ARG A 299 -7.96 23.36 16.19
C ARG A 299 -7.27 24.04 17.37
N GLU A 300 -6.91 23.26 18.38
CA GLU A 300 -6.18 23.75 19.55
C GLU A 300 -4.84 24.37 19.15
N LEU A 301 -4.46 25.44 19.85
CA LEU A 301 -3.18 26.12 19.69
C LEU A 301 -2.42 26.05 21.01
N GLU A 302 -1.15 25.63 20.95
CA GLU A 302 -0.32 25.48 22.14
C GLU A 302 -0.20 26.81 22.89
N ARG A 303 -0.25 26.74 24.22
CA ARG A 303 -0.36 27.94 25.08
C ARG A 303 0.90 28.81 25.02
N ASP A 304 2.05 28.22 24.75
CA ASP A 304 3.35 28.87 24.59
C ASP A 304 3.56 29.48 23.19
N HIS A 305 2.64 29.28 22.24
CA HIS A 305 2.74 29.85 20.90
C HIS A 305 2.88 31.40 20.96
N PRO A 306 3.79 32.03 20.19
CA PRO A 306 4.07 33.47 20.30
C PRO A 306 2.83 34.36 20.12
N ASP A 307 1.92 33.98 19.23
CA ASP A 307 0.67 34.72 19.03
C ASP A 307 -0.32 34.57 20.18
N VAL A 308 -0.32 33.42 20.88
CA VAL A 308 -1.15 33.24 22.09
C VAL A 308 -0.64 34.16 23.18
N GLN A 309 0.67 34.19 23.42
CA GLN A 309 1.30 35.07 24.40
C GLN A 309 1.02 36.55 24.14
N LYS A 310 1.11 37.00 22.88
CA LYS A 310 0.74 38.37 22.49
C LYS A 310 -0.74 38.66 22.77
N ARG A 311 -1.63 37.71 22.47
CA ARG A 311 -3.08 37.88 22.60
C ARG A 311 -3.56 37.78 24.06
N MET A 312 -2.81 37.10 24.94
CA MET A 312 -3.09 37.04 26.37
C MET A 312 -3.16 38.44 27.01
N ALA A 313 -2.27 39.36 26.62
CA ALA A 313 -2.22 40.73 27.15
C ALA A 313 -3.48 41.57 26.85
N VAL A 314 -4.29 41.17 25.86
CA VAL A 314 -5.50 41.91 25.44
C VAL A 314 -6.80 41.15 25.75
N THR A 315 -6.73 40.03 26.47
CA THR A 315 -7.87 39.14 26.76
C THR A 315 -9.03 39.88 27.43
N GLU A 316 -8.77 40.63 28.50
CA GLU A 316 -9.79 41.36 29.25
C GLU A 316 -10.49 42.41 28.38
N LEU A 317 -9.73 43.16 27.60
CA LEU A 317 -10.28 44.20 26.72
C LEU A 317 -11.11 43.57 25.59
N SER A 318 -10.66 42.45 25.05
CA SER A 318 -11.39 41.70 24.03
C SER A 318 -12.71 41.17 24.58
N ALA A 319 -12.71 40.61 25.79
CA ALA A 319 -13.92 40.09 26.43
C ALA A 319 -14.98 41.18 26.68
N LYS A 320 -14.57 42.37 27.16
CA LYS A 320 -15.47 43.51 27.38
C LYS A 320 -16.20 43.97 26.12
N ARG A 321 -15.60 43.75 24.94
CA ARG A 321 -16.10 44.18 23.63
C ARG A 321 -16.76 43.06 22.82
N ASP A 322 -16.69 41.85 23.33
CA ASP A 322 -17.05 40.63 22.61
C ASP A 322 -18.55 40.56 22.27
N ALA A 323 -19.42 40.99 23.19
CA ALA A 323 -20.86 41.02 22.95
C ALA A 323 -21.21 41.86 21.70
N ALA A 324 -20.70 43.09 21.65
CA ALA A 324 -20.91 44.00 20.53
C ALA A 324 -20.21 43.55 19.24
N TRP A 325 -19.10 42.81 19.34
CA TRP A 325 -18.47 42.17 18.19
C TRP A 325 -19.39 41.09 17.61
N CYS A 326 -19.89 40.19 18.45
CA CYS A 326 -20.79 39.13 18.02
C CYS A 326 -22.11 39.67 17.43
N ASP A 327 -22.64 40.80 17.94
CA ASP A 327 -23.86 41.45 17.38
C ASP A 327 -23.61 41.95 15.97
N THR A 328 -22.44 42.55 15.75
CA THR A 328 -22.05 43.07 14.44
C THR A 328 -21.90 41.94 13.43
N VAL A 329 -21.23 40.85 13.82
CA VAL A 329 -21.06 39.67 12.96
C VAL A 329 -22.39 38.99 12.67
N GLU A 330 -23.24 38.81 13.68
CA GLU A 330 -24.56 38.21 13.47
C GLU A 330 -25.42 39.06 12.52
N GLY A 331 -25.34 40.39 12.62
CA GLY A 331 -25.98 41.30 11.68
C GLY A 331 -25.50 41.12 10.24
N LEU A 332 -24.20 40.92 10.02
CA LEU A 332 -23.62 40.63 8.70
C LEU A 332 -24.20 39.32 8.13
N TRP A 333 -24.19 38.25 8.92
CA TRP A 333 -24.72 36.95 8.53
C TRP A 333 -26.22 36.95 8.24
N ARG A 334 -27.02 37.69 9.03
CA ARG A 334 -28.46 37.87 8.77
C ARG A 334 -28.71 38.63 7.47
N ARG A 335 -27.93 39.69 7.19
CA ARG A 335 -28.03 40.44 5.93
C ARG A 335 -27.71 39.60 4.71
N ALA A 336 -26.75 38.68 4.84
CA ALA A 336 -26.39 37.73 3.79
C ALA A 336 -27.41 36.57 3.64
N GLY A 337 -28.43 36.49 4.50
CA GLY A 337 -29.38 35.38 4.53
C GLY A 337 -28.75 34.05 4.96
N ALA A 338 -27.61 34.08 5.66
CA ALA A 338 -26.84 32.91 6.07
C ALA A 338 -27.05 32.52 7.56
N TRP A 339 -27.88 33.27 8.29
CA TRP A 339 -28.21 33.03 9.70
C TRP A 339 -29.67 33.41 10.01
N PRO A 340 -30.43 32.62 10.82
CA PRO A 340 -30.03 31.38 11.50
C PRO A 340 -29.82 30.19 10.54
N ILE A 341 -28.99 29.24 10.94
CA ILE A 341 -28.75 27.99 10.19
C ILE A 341 -29.63 26.90 10.78
N GLU A 342 -30.41 26.21 9.95
CA GLU A 342 -31.22 25.06 10.38
C GLU A 342 -30.32 23.95 10.96
N GLY A 343 -30.72 23.39 12.11
CA GLY A 343 -29.90 22.46 12.90
C GLY A 343 -28.95 23.12 13.92
N ILE A 344 -28.86 24.46 13.94
CA ILE A 344 -28.14 25.21 14.97
C ILE A 344 -29.14 26.06 15.75
N GLU A 345 -29.24 25.84 17.07
CA GLU A 345 -30.04 26.66 17.96
C GLU A 345 -29.32 27.99 18.23
N PRO A 346 -29.85 29.16 17.80
CA PRO A 346 -29.25 30.44 18.10
C PRO A 346 -29.27 30.68 19.61
N SER A 347 -28.11 30.84 20.22
CA SER A 347 -27.98 30.90 21.67
C SER A 347 -26.77 31.71 22.07
N ARG A 348 -26.98 32.74 22.89
CA ARG A 348 -25.96 33.71 23.30
C ARG A 348 -25.29 33.31 24.62
N GLN A 349 -24.92 32.04 24.74
CA GLN A 349 -24.21 31.55 25.92
C GLN A 349 -22.78 32.08 25.99
N THR A 350 -22.19 32.01 27.18
CA THR A 350 -20.81 32.46 27.42
C THR A 350 -19.93 31.31 27.87
N VAL A 351 -18.67 31.33 27.42
CA VAL A 351 -17.60 30.44 27.87
C VAL A 351 -16.53 31.26 28.58
N GLN A 352 -15.90 30.67 29.60
CA GLN A 352 -14.82 31.31 30.34
C GLN A 352 -13.48 31.03 29.67
N ILE A 353 -12.76 32.08 29.29
CA ILE A 353 -11.39 32.02 28.79
C ILE A 353 -10.51 32.87 29.70
N ASN A 354 -9.59 32.22 30.43
CA ASN A 354 -8.71 32.86 31.41
C ASN A 354 -9.45 33.78 32.40
N GLY A 355 -10.64 33.34 32.88
CA GLY A 355 -11.45 34.09 33.84
C GLY A 355 -12.31 35.21 33.24
N HIS A 356 -12.35 35.36 31.92
CA HIS A 356 -13.19 36.33 31.22
C HIS A 356 -14.25 35.65 30.34
N ALA A 357 -15.45 36.20 30.32
CA ALA A 357 -16.58 35.65 29.55
C ALA A 357 -16.53 36.07 28.08
N PHE A 358 -16.62 35.10 27.18
CA PHE A 358 -16.78 35.30 25.74
C PHE A 358 -18.07 34.63 25.25
N HIS A 359 -18.77 35.27 24.32
CA HIS A 359 -20.06 34.85 23.79
C HIS A 359 -19.91 33.90 22.61
N LEU A 360 -20.87 33.00 22.51
CA LEU A 360 -21.08 32.06 21.42
C LEU A 360 -22.32 32.50 20.63
N HIS A 361 -22.44 32.09 19.37
CA HIS A 361 -23.59 32.46 18.52
C HIS A 361 -24.71 31.43 18.56
N GLY A 362 -24.40 30.15 18.73
CA GLY A 362 -25.40 29.09 18.82
C GLY A 362 -24.85 27.73 19.23
N TYR A 363 -25.72 26.73 19.27
CA TYR A 363 -25.41 25.36 19.62
C TYR A 363 -25.89 24.38 18.55
N ALA A 364 -25.01 23.51 18.06
CA ALA A 364 -25.34 22.45 17.11
C ALA A 364 -25.49 21.12 17.86
N ALA A 365 -26.74 20.74 18.18
CA ALA A 365 -27.04 19.57 19.00
C ALA A 365 -26.53 18.25 18.39
N GLU A 366 -26.63 18.08 17.07
CA GLU A 366 -26.16 16.88 16.37
C GLU A 366 -24.65 16.67 16.46
N LEU A 367 -23.90 17.78 16.50
CA LEU A 367 -22.44 17.76 16.59
C LEU A 367 -21.93 17.86 18.02
N ASP A 368 -22.83 18.12 18.98
CA ASP A 368 -22.50 18.37 20.39
C ASP A 368 -21.43 19.46 20.53
N ALA A 369 -21.63 20.58 19.82
CA ALA A 369 -20.65 21.65 19.69
C ALA A 369 -21.28 23.04 19.62
N TRP A 370 -20.59 24.02 20.22
CA TRP A 370 -20.93 25.43 20.14
C TRP A 370 -20.49 26.04 18.81
N VAL A 371 -21.17 27.08 18.37
CA VAL A 371 -20.93 27.73 17.07
C VAL A 371 -20.53 29.18 17.29
N VAL A 372 -19.44 29.60 16.63
CA VAL A 372 -19.02 30.99 16.55
C VAL A 372 -18.96 31.40 15.07
N LEU A 373 -19.63 32.48 14.74
CA LEU A 373 -19.63 33.07 13.40
C LEU A 373 -18.41 33.97 13.22
N GLY A 374 -17.68 33.80 12.13
CA GLY A 374 -16.55 34.62 11.71
C GLY A 374 -16.95 35.72 10.73
N VAL A 375 -15.96 36.49 10.26
CA VAL A 375 -16.15 37.55 9.26
C VAL A 375 -15.76 37.00 7.89
N ASP A 376 -16.70 37.01 6.94
CA ASP A 376 -16.49 36.51 5.58
C ASP A 376 -15.51 37.40 4.80
N ASP A 377 -14.68 36.81 3.92
CA ASP A 377 -13.68 37.54 3.12
C ASP A 377 -14.29 38.51 2.10
N SER A 378 -15.57 38.34 1.75
CA SER A 378 -16.31 39.29 0.88
C SER A 378 -16.66 40.60 1.59
N GLU A 379 -16.60 40.64 2.92
CA GLU A 379 -16.89 41.84 3.70
C GLU A 379 -15.71 42.82 3.68
N ASN A 380 -16.00 44.12 3.86
CA ASN A 380 -14.96 45.15 3.83
C ASN A 380 -13.91 44.94 4.94
N ARG A 381 -12.67 44.62 4.54
CA ARG A 381 -11.55 44.36 5.46
C ARG A 381 -11.12 45.57 6.29
N GLU A 382 -11.50 46.79 5.90
CA GLU A 382 -11.23 48.01 6.66
C GLU A 382 -12.37 48.41 7.61
N PHE A 383 -13.49 47.67 7.58
CA PHE A 383 -14.64 47.98 8.43
C PHE A 383 -14.29 47.90 9.92
N LYS A 384 -14.55 48.99 10.65
CA LYS A 384 -14.39 49.11 12.10
C LYS A 384 -15.74 49.34 12.76
N ARG A 385 -15.96 48.71 13.90
CA ARG A 385 -17.11 49.03 14.76
C ARG A 385 -16.94 50.44 15.36
N PRO A 386 -18.04 51.11 15.74
CA PRO A 386 -17.95 52.31 16.56
C PRO A 386 -17.06 52.05 17.79
N ASP A 387 -16.10 52.93 18.06
CA ASP A 387 -15.13 52.85 19.16
C ASP A 387 -14.07 51.72 19.09
N ALA A 388 -14.01 50.98 17.97
CA ALA A 388 -12.99 49.97 17.73
C ALA A 388 -11.69 50.57 17.15
N LYS A 389 -10.55 50.19 17.73
CA LYS A 389 -9.22 50.57 17.21
C LYS A 389 -8.82 49.69 16.02
N LEU A 390 -9.26 48.43 16.03
CA LEU A 390 -8.93 47.41 15.03
C LEU A 390 -10.11 47.17 14.07
N PRO A 391 -9.83 46.74 12.83
CA PRO A 391 -10.86 46.20 11.95
C PRO A 391 -11.58 45.00 12.55
N LEU A 392 -12.85 44.78 12.16
CA LEU A 392 -13.71 43.73 12.70
C LEU A 392 -13.10 42.33 12.57
N TRP A 393 -12.47 42.02 11.43
CA TRP A 393 -11.81 40.73 11.19
C TRP A 393 -10.63 40.51 12.15
N ALA A 394 -9.87 41.56 12.46
CA ALA A 394 -8.69 41.47 13.33
C ALA A 394 -9.10 41.22 14.79
N GLU A 395 -10.21 41.80 15.24
CA GLU A 395 -10.82 41.45 16.53
C GLU A 395 -11.27 39.97 16.55
N GLY A 396 -11.82 39.47 15.44
CA GLY A 396 -12.17 38.06 15.25
C GLY A 396 -10.97 37.12 15.35
N VAL A 397 -9.83 37.49 14.76
CA VAL A 397 -8.58 36.74 14.88
C VAL A 397 -8.11 36.64 16.33
N ILE A 398 -8.21 37.73 17.11
CA ILE A 398 -7.85 37.71 18.53
C ILE A 398 -8.74 36.73 19.31
N LYS A 399 -10.05 36.79 19.07
CA LYS A 399 -11.01 35.85 19.67
C LYS A 399 -10.69 34.40 19.29
N ARG A 400 -10.40 34.13 18.01
CA ARG A 400 -10.21 32.77 17.45
C ARG A 400 -9.11 31.92 18.10
N THR A 401 -7.82 32.21 17.97
CA THR A 401 -7.23 32.97 19.07
C THR A 401 -7.28 32.32 20.43
N LEU A 402 -7.81 33.12 21.34
CA LEU A 402 -8.08 32.76 22.72
C LEU A 402 -8.92 31.48 22.82
N PHE A 403 -9.86 31.28 21.90
CA PHE A 403 -10.65 30.05 21.85
C PHE A 403 -9.79 28.82 21.55
N GLN A 404 -8.88 28.90 20.57
CA GLN A 404 -7.96 27.80 20.23
C GLN A 404 -7.05 27.41 21.40
N ALA A 405 -6.63 28.37 22.24
CA ALA A 405 -5.68 28.09 23.31
C ALA A 405 -6.32 27.73 24.66
N PHE A 406 -7.55 28.21 24.91
CA PHE A 406 -8.14 28.20 26.25
C PHE A 406 -9.60 27.74 26.32
N CYS A 407 -10.31 27.55 25.20
CA CYS A 407 -11.69 27.06 25.23
C CYS A 407 -11.70 25.55 25.46
N ALA A 408 -12.20 25.12 26.62
CA ALA A 408 -12.37 23.69 26.92
C ALA A 408 -13.63 23.07 26.28
N GLN A 409 -14.51 23.91 25.73
CA GLN A 409 -15.75 23.48 25.09
C GLN A 409 -15.52 23.26 23.58
N PRO A 410 -16.16 22.25 22.97
CA PRO A 410 -16.07 22.02 21.54
C PRO A 410 -16.72 23.19 20.77
N VAL A 411 -15.93 23.90 19.98
CA VAL A 411 -16.38 25.08 19.21
C VAL A 411 -16.15 24.87 17.72
N ILE A 412 -17.18 25.09 16.91
CA ILE A 412 -17.12 25.19 15.45
C ILE A 412 -17.03 26.67 15.09
N TRP A 413 -15.99 27.02 14.35
CA TRP A 413 -15.77 28.38 13.87
C TRP A 413 -16.10 28.48 12.38
N LEU A 414 -17.12 29.26 12.03
CA LEU A 414 -17.56 29.43 10.64
C LEU A 414 -16.92 30.67 10.03
N ASP A 415 -15.87 30.48 9.23
CA ASP A 415 -15.10 31.58 8.64
C ASP A 415 -15.82 32.32 7.49
N SER A 416 -16.85 31.72 6.88
CA SER A 416 -17.52 32.30 5.71
C SER A 416 -18.99 31.88 5.62
N TYR A 417 -19.79 32.65 4.87
CA TYR A 417 -21.17 32.31 4.54
C TYR A 417 -21.27 30.98 3.77
N GLN A 418 -20.25 30.65 2.99
CA GLN A 418 -20.15 29.36 2.31
C GLN A 418 -19.94 28.21 3.30
N ALA A 419 -19.08 28.38 4.32
CA ALA A 419 -18.87 27.38 5.35
C ALA A 419 -20.17 27.09 6.14
N GLY A 420 -20.98 28.13 6.41
CA GLY A 420 -22.31 27.96 7.02
C GLY A 420 -23.26 27.13 6.17
N ARG A 421 -23.31 27.38 4.85
CA ARG A 421 -24.14 26.58 3.91
C ARG A 421 -23.67 25.13 3.78
N GLN A 422 -22.36 24.88 3.83
CA GLN A 422 -21.80 23.52 3.83
C GLN A 422 -22.13 22.76 5.12
N LEU A 423 -22.08 23.44 6.27
CA LEU A 423 -22.52 22.89 7.55
C LEU A 423 -24.01 22.51 7.49
N LEU A 424 -24.87 23.38 6.96
CA LEU A 424 -26.29 23.10 6.76
C LEU A 424 -26.54 21.85 5.88
N ALA A 425 -25.88 21.76 4.72
CA ALA A 425 -26.01 20.61 3.83
C ALA A 425 -25.59 19.29 4.50
N SER A 426 -24.60 19.36 5.39
CA SER A 426 -24.12 18.23 6.18
C SER A 426 -25.06 17.84 7.34
N LEU A 427 -25.73 18.79 8.00
CA LEU A 427 -26.67 18.54 9.10
C LEU A 427 -28.02 18.04 8.55
N SER A 428 -28.52 18.67 7.48
CA SER A 428 -29.80 18.31 6.82
C SER A 428 -29.80 16.94 6.12
N GLY A 429 -28.70 16.19 6.15
CA GLY A 429 -28.60 14.89 5.49
C GLY A 429 -28.78 14.95 3.97
N GLN A 430 -28.64 16.13 3.34
CA GLN A 430 -28.63 16.29 1.89
C GLN A 430 -27.34 15.71 1.30
N ALA A 431 -27.27 14.39 1.31
CA ALA A 431 -26.13 13.56 0.95
C ALA A 431 -25.87 13.50 -0.57
N SER A 432 -26.32 14.50 -1.34
CA SER A 432 -25.95 14.66 -2.75
C SER A 432 -24.52 15.21 -2.93
N ALA A 433 -23.90 15.78 -1.88
CA ALA A 433 -22.60 16.47 -1.94
C ALA A 433 -21.42 15.74 -1.25
N GLY A 434 -21.61 14.55 -0.69
CA GLY A 434 -20.57 13.84 0.08
C GLY A 434 -20.46 14.28 1.56
N PRO A 435 -19.42 13.86 2.31
CA PRO A 435 -19.31 14.11 3.75
C PRO A 435 -19.14 15.59 4.13
N GLY A 436 -18.61 16.43 3.23
CA GLY A 436 -18.52 17.88 3.45
C GLY A 436 -17.57 18.31 4.58
N PHE A 437 -16.54 17.52 4.90
CA PHE A 437 -15.45 17.91 5.80
C PHE A 437 -14.12 17.25 5.40
N GLU A 438 -13.02 17.85 5.85
CA GLU A 438 -11.67 17.30 5.69
C GLU A 438 -11.21 16.56 6.95
N TYR A 439 -10.43 15.51 6.77
CA TYR A 439 -9.80 14.77 7.86
C TYR A 439 -8.29 14.74 7.67
N LYS A 440 -7.54 14.64 8.76
CA LYS A 440 -6.08 14.44 8.73
C LYS A 440 -5.75 13.16 9.51
N VAL A 441 -5.50 12.08 8.77
CA VAL A 441 -5.01 10.82 9.34
C VAL A 441 -3.64 11.07 10.00
N LYS A 442 -3.39 10.48 11.18
CA LYS A 442 -2.11 10.69 11.87
C LYS A 442 -0.94 10.19 11.01
N GLY A 443 0.05 11.07 10.84
CA GLY A 443 1.23 10.83 10.01
C GLY A 443 1.13 11.38 8.58
N GLU A 444 -0.05 11.78 8.11
CA GLU A 444 -0.18 12.49 6.83
C GLU A 444 0.26 13.96 6.96
N LEU A 445 0.75 14.54 5.86
CA LEU A 445 1.32 15.90 5.86
C LEU A 445 0.24 16.99 6.04
N ALA A 446 -0.93 16.81 5.42
CA ALA A 446 -2.01 17.79 5.39
C ALA A 446 -3.38 17.09 5.56
N SER A 447 -4.41 17.88 5.88
CA SER A 447 -5.80 17.42 5.78
C SER A 447 -6.21 17.27 4.31
N ALA A 448 -7.17 16.38 4.05
CA ALA A 448 -7.79 16.19 2.75
C ALA A 448 -9.28 15.83 2.94
N PRO A 449 -10.14 15.93 1.91
CA PRO A 449 -11.52 15.48 2.03
C PRO A 449 -11.61 14.02 2.51
N LEU A 450 -12.56 13.70 3.39
CA LEU A 450 -12.61 12.38 4.04
C LEU A 450 -12.55 11.20 3.06
N LEU A 451 -13.30 11.25 1.95
CA LEU A 451 -13.32 10.15 0.98
C LEU A 451 -11.98 10.01 0.23
N ASP A 452 -11.27 11.11 0.04
CA ASP A 452 -9.91 11.11 -0.51
C ASP A 452 -8.95 10.41 0.48
N CYS A 453 -9.09 10.67 1.78
CA CYS A 453 -8.36 9.94 2.82
C CYS A 453 -8.69 8.44 2.81
N PHE A 454 -9.95 8.05 2.61
CA PHE A 454 -10.34 6.64 2.50
C PHE A 454 -9.68 5.95 1.31
N VAL A 455 -9.72 6.56 0.13
CA VAL A 455 -9.07 6.03 -1.08
C VAL A 455 -7.56 5.90 -0.87
N MET A 456 -6.92 6.92 -0.28
CA MET A 456 -5.48 6.87 0.00
C MET A 456 -5.10 5.77 0.99
N ALA A 457 -5.86 5.62 2.09
CA ALA A 457 -5.59 4.62 3.12
C ALA A 457 -5.86 3.19 2.60
N ALA A 458 -7.00 2.95 1.94
CA ALA A 458 -7.29 1.66 1.33
C ALA A 458 -6.27 1.30 0.27
N GLY A 459 -5.96 2.23 -0.64
CA GLY A 459 -4.96 2.01 -1.68
C GLY A 459 -3.58 1.69 -1.12
N PHE A 460 -3.19 2.28 0.01
CA PHE A 460 -1.94 1.92 0.69
C PHE A 460 -2.00 0.51 1.28
N ILE A 461 -3.08 0.15 1.98
CA ILE A 461 -3.28 -1.20 2.56
C ILE A 461 -3.23 -2.27 1.47
N GLU A 462 -3.97 -2.06 0.38
CA GLU A 462 -4.03 -3.00 -0.74
C GLU A 462 -2.71 -3.11 -1.49
N ASN A 463 -1.98 -2.01 -1.69
CA ASN A 463 -0.64 -2.06 -2.28
C ASN A 463 0.31 -2.93 -1.46
N LEU A 464 0.12 -2.97 -0.13
CA LEU A 464 0.85 -3.88 0.75
C LEU A 464 0.42 -5.35 0.64
N GLY A 465 -0.51 -5.66 -0.26
CA GLY A 465 -1.04 -7.01 -0.48
C GLY A 465 -2.04 -7.46 0.59
N LEU A 466 -2.59 -6.51 1.36
CA LEU A 466 -3.52 -6.80 2.46
C LEU A 466 -4.96 -6.51 2.03
N ASP A 467 -5.91 -7.29 2.53
CA ASP A 467 -7.33 -6.95 2.48
C ASP A 467 -7.62 -5.83 3.49
N VAL A 468 -8.42 -4.83 3.09
CA VAL A 468 -8.70 -3.65 3.91
C VAL A 468 -9.44 -4.01 5.20
N ALA A 469 -10.45 -4.87 5.13
CA ALA A 469 -11.24 -5.23 6.31
C ALA A 469 -10.44 -6.11 7.28
N ASP A 470 -9.72 -7.10 6.75
CA ASP A 470 -8.89 -7.99 7.57
C ASP A 470 -7.71 -7.24 8.20
N ALA A 471 -7.09 -6.30 7.48
CA ALA A 471 -6.02 -5.47 8.02
C ALA A 471 -6.54 -4.60 9.17
N VAL A 472 -7.64 -3.87 8.96
CA VAL A 472 -8.25 -3.00 9.97
C VAL A 472 -8.64 -3.79 11.22
N ALA A 473 -9.22 -5.00 11.07
CA ALA A 473 -9.59 -5.85 12.18
C ALA A 473 -8.40 -6.29 13.06
N ARG A 474 -7.18 -6.29 12.50
CA ARG A 474 -5.94 -6.64 13.20
C ARG A 474 -5.16 -5.42 13.69
N MET A 475 -5.62 -4.20 13.41
CA MET A 475 -5.03 -2.97 13.92
C MET A 475 -5.46 -2.74 15.38
N SER A 476 -4.59 -2.06 16.13
CA SER A 476 -4.80 -1.69 17.52
C SER A 476 -4.67 -0.17 17.69
N PHE A 477 -5.63 0.41 18.41
CA PHE A 477 -5.68 1.84 18.69
C PHE A 477 -6.01 2.07 20.17
N ALA A 478 -5.57 3.20 20.72
CA ALA A 478 -6.05 3.64 22.02
C ALA A 478 -7.56 3.97 21.95
N SER A 479 -8.28 3.88 23.08
CA SER A 479 -9.73 4.06 23.10
C SER A 479 -10.19 5.46 22.68
N ASP A 480 -9.35 6.46 22.93
CA ASP A 480 -9.51 7.88 22.60
C ASP A 480 -8.89 8.26 21.25
N ASP A 481 -8.27 7.32 20.54
CA ASP A 481 -7.68 7.59 19.23
C ASP A 481 -8.76 7.75 18.16
N SER A 482 -8.87 8.94 17.57
CA SER A 482 -9.81 9.23 16.49
C SER A 482 -9.58 8.38 15.23
N ASP A 483 -8.33 7.98 14.96
CA ASP A 483 -8.03 7.14 13.80
C ASP A 483 -8.69 5.76 13.93
N ARG A 484 -9.03 5.31 15.15
CA ARG A 484 -9.82 4.09 15.36
C ARG A 484 -11.16 4.15 14.61
N CYS A 485 -11.89 5.26 14.78
CA CYS A 485 -13.17 5.47 14.10
C CYS A 485 -12.97 5.61 12.59
N PHE A 486 -11.88 6.27 12.17
CA PHE A 486 -11.54 6.42 10.76
C PHE A 486 -11.32 5.06 10.07
N PHE A 487 -10.49 4.19 10.62
CA PHE A 487 -10.18 2.90 10.01
C PHE A 487 -11.36 1.92 10.06
N GLU A 488 -12.15 1.93 11.13
CA GLU A 488 -13.39 1.14 11.19
C GLU A 488 -14.41 1.63 10.14
N ALA A 489 -14.59 2.95 10.00
CA ALA A 489 -15.45 3.52 8.96
C ALA A 489 -14.93 3.19 7.55
N LEU A 490 -13.60 3.25 7.35
CA LEU A 490 -12.95 2.85 6.10
C LEU A 490 -13.26 1.39 5.75
N SER A 491 -13.18 0.46 6.70
CA SER A 491 -13.46 -0.95 6.45
C SER A 491 -14.90 -1.17 5.97
N LEU A 492 -15.89 -0.54 6.60
CA LEU A 492 -17.29 -0.61 6.18
C LEU A 492 -17.51 0.07 4.82
N PHE A 493 -16.90 1.24 4.63
CA PHE A 493 -17.02 2.02 3.39
C PHE A 493 -16.41 1.28 2.20
N TRP A 494 -15.18 0.78 2.32
CA TRP A 494 -14.47 0.17 1.21
C TRP A 494 -15.17 -1.08 0.71
N LYS A 495 -15.63 -1.95 1.63
CA LYS A 495 -16.43 -3.13 1.29
C LYS A 495 -17.72 -2.77 0.55
N ALA A 496 -18.44 -1.74 1.00
CA ALA A 496 -19.64 -1.27 0.33
C ALA A 496 -19.32 -0.67 -1.06
N PHE A 497 -18.21 0.06 -1.16
CA PHE A 497 -17.78 0.73 -2.36
C PHE A 497 -17.37 -0.26 -3.45
N GLU A 498 -16.57 -1.28 -3.13
CA GLU A 498 -16.21 -2.32 -4.09
C GLU A 498 -17.44 -3.07 -4.61
N SER A 499 -18.40 -3.38 -3.74
CA SER A 499 -19.67 -4.00 -4.15
C SER A 499 -20.44 -3.09 -5.12
N GLN A 500 -20.57 -1.80 -4.80
CA GLN A 500 -21.25 -0.84 -5.67
C GLN A 500 -20.58 -0.74 -7.05
N LEU A 501 -19.24 -0.70 -7.09
CA LEU A 501 -18.51 -0.62 -8.36
C LEU A 501 -18.76 -1.85 -9.25
N LEU A 502 -18.87 -3.04 -8.66
CA LEU A 502 -19.20 -4.27 -9.38
C LEU A 502 -20.63 -4.31 -9.90
N ASP A 503 -21.57 -3.69 -9.18
CA ASP A 503 -22.99 -3.60 -9.57
C ASP A 503 -23.24 -2.62 -10.73
N LEU A 504 -22.25 -1.82 -11.13
CA LEU A 504 -22.34 -0.94 -12.30
C LEU A 504 -22.42 -1.75 -13.61
N SER A 505 -23.02 -1.14 -14.64
CA SER A 505 -23.07 -1.71 -15.99
C SER A 505 -22.46 -0.72 -17.00
N PRO A 506 -21.24 -0.98 -17.53
CA PRO A 506 -20.40 -2.16 -17.30
C PRO A 506 -19.79 -2.19 -15.87
N PRO A 507 -19.38 -3.37 -15.38
CA PRO A 507 -18.80 -3.51 -14.04
C PRO A 507 -17.48 -2.75 -13.93
N VAL A 508 -17.20 -2.22 -12.75
CA VAL A 508 -15.99 -1.45 -12.44
C VAL A 508 -15.22 -2.14 -11.31
N MET A 509 -13.88 -2.15 -11.41
CA MET A 509 -12.99 -2.60 -10.33
C MET A 509 -11.80 -1.66 -10.19
N THR A 510 -11.24 -1.54 -8.98
CA THR A 510 -9.92 -0.91 -8.79
C THR A 510 -8.83 -1.83 -9.32
N TYR A 511 -7.69 -1.27 -9.76
CA TYR A 511 -6.56 -2.10 -10.19
C TYR A 511 -6.03 -2.99 -9.07
N ASN A 512 -6.00 -2.48 -7.84
CA ASN A 512 -5.64 -3.25 -6.66
C ASN A 512 -6.54 -4.49 -6.49
N ARG A 513 -7.85 -4.34 -6.68
CA ARG A 513 -8.78 -5.49 -6.65
C ARG A 513 -8.44 -6.49 -7.76
N MET A 514 -8.12 -6.02 -8.96
CA MET A 514 -7.71 -6.90 -10.07
C MET A 514 -6.42 -7.67 -9.76
N PHE A 515 -5.42 -7.05 -9.13
CA PHE A 515 -4.20 -7.76 -8.70
C PHE A 515 -4.50 -8.76 -7.59
N ALA A 516 -5.35 -8.40 -6.62
CA ALA A 516 -5.75 -9.30 -5.53
C ALA A 516 -6.46 -10.57 -6.05
N LEU A 517 -7.27 -10.45 -7.12
CA LEU A 517 -7.93 -11.61 -7.74
C LEU A 517 -6.94 -12.67 -8.23
N PHE A 518 -5.76 -12.27 -8.68
CA PHE A 518 -4.75 -13.17 -9.25
C PHE A 518 -3.47 -13.25 -8.40
N GLY A 519 -3.55 -12.86 -7.12
CA GLY A 519 -2.44 -12.92 -6.17
C GLY A 519 -2.30 -14.28 -5.49
N GLU A 520 -1.27 -14.42 -4.65
CA GLU A 520 -0.99 -15.66 -3.91
C GLU A 520 -2.05 -16.04 -2.87
N HIS A 521 -2.97 -15.12 -2.54
CA HIS A 521 -4.10 -15.40 -1.65
C HIS A 521 -5.30 -16.05 -2.35
N SER A 522 -5.36 -15.98 -3.69
CA SER A 522 -6.47 -16.52 -4.50
C SER A 522 -5.94 -17.21 -5.78
N PRO A 523 -4.95 -18.12 -5.69
CA PRO A 523 -4.28 -18.69 -6.85
C PRO A 523 -5.22 -19.50 -7.77
N GLU A 524 -6.32 -20.02 -7.25
CA GLU A 524 -7.34 -20.75 -8.01
C GLU A 524 -7.98 -19.92 -9.14
N ASN A 525 -8.02 -18.58 -9.01
CA ASN A 525 -8.58 -17.74 -10.06
C ASN A 525 -7.72 -17.76 -11.33
N LEU A 526 -6.40 -18.00 -11.21
CA LEU A 526 -5.51 -18.12 -12.36
C LEU A 526 -5.81 -19.36 -13.20
N THR A 527 -6.44 -20.40 -12.63
CA THR A 527 -6.81 -21.60 -13.39
C THR A 527 -8.00 -21.35 -14.32
N GLN A 528 -8.76 -20.28 -14.09
CA GLN A 528 -9.88 -19.87 -14.95
C GLN A 528 -9.42 -19.12 -16.21
N LEU A 529 -8.18 -18.64 -16.22
CA LEU A 529 -7.62 -17.94 -17.38
C LEU A 529 -7.26 -18.93 -18.48
N ASP A 530 -7.53 -18.57 -19.73
CA ASP A 530 -7.00 -19.32 -20.87
C ASP A 530 -5.48 -19.13 -21.01
N ASP A 531 -4.85 -19.98 -21.83
CA ASP A 531 -3.41 -19.88 -22.08
C ASP A 531 -3.04 -18.55 -22.76
N GLN A 532 -3.93 -17.99 -23.58
CA GLN A 532 -3.67 -16.75 -24.30
C GLN A 532 -3.54 -15.55 -23.35
N ALA A 533 -4.32 -15.52 -22.28
CA ALA A 533 -4.28 -14.50 -21.24
C ALA A 533 -3.01 -14.57 -20.40
N LEU A 534 -2.43 -15.77 -20.19
CA LEU A 534 -1.21 -15.96 -19.40
C LEU A 534 0.08 -15.88 -20.23
N ARG A 535 0.06 -16.26 -21.52
CA ARG A 535 1.24 -16.31 -22.40
C ARG A 535 2.11 -15.05 -22.35
N PRO A 536 1.57 -13.82 -22.36
CA PRO A 536 2.41 -12.64 -22.32
C PRO A 536 3.25 -12.49 -21.03
N LEU A 537 2.92 -13.22 -19.96
CA LEU A 537 3.68 -13.25 -18.71
C LEU A 537 4.74 -14.35 -18.66
N ALA A 538 4.88 -15.16 -19.73
CA ALA A 538 5.89 -16.21 -19.78
C ALA A 538 7.30 -15.63 -19.74
N HIS A 539 7.59 -14.60 -20.55
CA HIS A 539 8.86 -13.90 -20.52
C HIS A 539 8.69 -12.44 -20.10
N LEU A 540 8.99 -12.16 -18.83
CA LEU A 540 8.82 -10.85 -18.22
C LEU A 540 10.14 -10.09 -18.11
N LEU A 541 10.16 -8.87 -18.64
CA LEU A 541 11.25 -7.92 -18.49
C LEU A 541 10.73 -6.72 -17.72
N ILE A 542 11.16 -6.52 -16.48
CA ILE A 542 10.66 -5.44 -15.62
C ILE A 542 11.75 -4.39 -15.43
N ASP A 543 11.47 -3.15 -15.84
CA ASP A 543 12.30 -1.98 -15.55
C ASP A 543 11.84 -1.30 -14.26
N GLU A 544 12.73 -0.54 -13.61
CA GLU A 544 12.49 0.14 -12.33
C GLU A 544 11.91 -0.78 -11.23
N PHE A 545 12.42 -2.01 -11.14
CA PHE A 545 11.91 -3.05 -10.25
C PHE A 545 11.89 -2.65 -8.75
N GLN A 546 12.68 -1.66 -8.33
CA GLN A 546 12.69 -1.19 -6.93
C GLN A 546 11.40 -0.49 -6.47
N ASP A 547 10.51 -0.14 -7.40
CA ASP A 547 9.25 0.55 -7.11
C ASP A 547 8.01 -0.37 -7.11
N VAL A 548 8.20 -1.69 -7.21
CA VAL A 548 7.09 -2.64 -7.13
C VAL A 548 6.53 -2.72 -5.71
N SER A 549 5.21 -2.88 -5.62
CA SER A 549 4.49 -3.09 -4.35
C SER A 549 4.41 -4.59 -4.01
N PRO A 550 4.26 -4.96 -2.72
CA PRO A 550 3.98 -6.34 -2.31
C PRO A 550 2.86 -7.01 -3.10
N GLN A 551 1.78 -6.29 -3.40
CA GLN A 551 0.64 -6.83 -4.15
C GLN A 551 1.02 -7.24 -5.58
N ILE A 552 1.79 -6.40 -6.28
CA ILE A 552 2.29 -6.71 -7.63
C ILE A 552 3.22 -7.92 -7.57
N VAL A 553 4.10 -8.00 -6.56
CA VAL A 553 4.99 -9.16 -6.38
C VAL A 553 4.18 -10.44 -6.16
N SER A 554 3.15 -10.40 -5.33
CA SER A 554 2.23 -11.51 -5.09
C SER A 554 1.58 -11.99 -6.41
N TRP A 555 1.02 -11.08 -7.20
CA TRP A 555 0.46 -11.39 -8.51
C TRP A 555 1.48 -11.99 -9.49
N LEU A 556 2.69 -11.43 -9.57
CA LEU A 556 3.76 -11.95 -10.43
C LEU A 556 4.15 -13.39 -10.04
N ARG A 557 4.36 -13.65 -8.74
CA ARG A 557 4.72 -14.98 -8.23
C ARG A 557 3.63 -16.00 -8.50
N ALA A 558 2.37 -15.64 -8.23
CA ALA A 558 1.22 -16.51 -8.50
C ALA A 558 1.09 -16.82 -10.00
N SER A 559 1.22 -15.81 -10.87
CA SER A 559 1.16 -16.00 -12.32
C SER A 559 2.28 -16.90 -12.84
N LEU A 560 3.52 -16.70 -12.39
CA LEU A 560 4.67 -17.53 -12.77
C LEU A 560 4.50 -18.98 -12.30
N ARG A 561 3.98 -19.19 -11.07
CA ARG A 561 3.68 -20.50 -10.52
C ARG A 561 2.61 -21.22 -11.35
N GLU A 562 1.58 -20.52 -11.80
CA GLU A 562 0.55 -21.10 -12.69
C GLU A 562 1.12 -21.47 -14.06
N ILE A 563 1.95 -20.62 -14.67
CA ILE A 563 2.60 -20.92 -15.95
C ILE A 563 3.47 -22.18 -15.83
N ARG A 564 4.28 -22.27 -14.77
CA ARG A 564 5.08 -23.47 -14.47
C ARG A 564 4.18 -24.70 -14.29
N ARG A 565 3.05 -24.57 -13.58
CA ARG A 565 2.10 -25.67 -13.35
C ARG A 565 1.51 -26.20 -14.67
N ARG A 566 1.19 -25.32 -15.63
CA ARG A 566 0.72 -25.72 -16.97
C ARG A 566 1.84 -26.32 -17.82
N GLY A 567 3.07 -25.83 -17.63
CA GLY A 567 4.27 -26.36 -18.25
C GLY A 567 4.22 -26.34 -19.78
N PRO A 568 4.90 -27.29 -20.46
CA PRO A 568 5.02 -27.29 -21.92
C PRO A 568 3.69 -27.36 -22.68
N ALA A 569 2.62 -27.86 -22.06
CA ALA A 569 1.30 -27.97 -22.68
C ALA A 569 0.73 -26.59 -23.09
N MET A 570 1.04 -25.54 -22.33
CA MET A 570 0.65 -24.15 -22.65
C MET A 570 1.33 -23.60 -23.92
N HIS A 571 2.44 -24.22 -24.32
CA HIS A 571 3.39 -23.73 -25.32
C HIS A 571 3.51 -24.65 -26.56
N VAL A 572 2.55 -25.54 -26.80
CA VAL A 572 2.59 -26.48 -27.93
C VAL A 572 2.73 -25.73 -29.26
N GLY A 573 3.73 -26.14 -30.06
CA GLY A 573 4.01 -25.56 -31.38
C GLY A 573 4.77 -24.24 -31.36
N ARG A 574 5.30 -23.82 -30.20
CA ARG A 574 5.94 -22.51 -30.00
C ARG A 574 7.41 -22.64 -29.66
N ARG A 575 8.18 -21.57 -29.88
CA ARG A 575 9.61 -21.47 -29.54
C ARG A 575 9.81 -21.12 -28.07
N ALA A 576 9.00 -20.18 -27.55
CA ALA A 576 8.98 -19.79 -26.15
C ALA A 576 8.21 -20.84 -25.31
N THR A 577 8.93 -21.87 -24.83
CA THR A 577 8.35 -23.07 -24.17
C THR A 577 8.44 -23.07 -22.65
N TYR A 578 9.16 -22.12 -22.06
CA TYR A 578 9.38 -21.99 -20.62
C TYR A 578 9.23 -20.53 -20.20
N SER A 579 9.14 -20.26 -18.90
CA SER A 579 9.07 -18.90 -18.38
C SER A 579 10.42 -18.34 -17.92
N SER A 580 10.60 -17.02 -18.01
CA SER A 580 11.73 -16.31 -17.44
C SER A 580 11.35 -14.92 -16.93
N LEU A 581 12.03 -14.48 -15.88
CA LEU A 581 11.94 -13.14 -15.33
C LEU A 581 13.31 -12.44 -15.35
N LEU A 582 13.36 -11.25 -15.95
CA LEU A 582 14.51 -10.36 -15.89
C LEU A 582 14.07 -9.02 -15.30
N CYS A 583 14.58 -8.70 -14.12
CA CYS A 583 14.29 -7.46 -13.42
C CYS A 583 15.52 -6.54 -13.42
N VAL A 584 15.32 -5.28 -13.78
CA VAL A 584 16.34 -4.23 -13.75
C VAL A 584 15.87 -3.13 -12.80
N GLY A 585 16.76 -2.65 -11.94
CA GLY A 585 16.41 -1.58 -11.02
C GLY A 585 17.61 -0.92 -10.34
N ASP A 586 17.29 0.11 -9.56
CA ASP A 586 18.22 0.85 -8.71
C ASP A 586 17.59 1.04 -7.32
N ASP A 587 18.02 0.27 -6.33
CA ASP A 587 17.53 0.34 -4.95
C ASP A 587 17.72 1.73 -4.30
N TRP A 588 18.68 2.53 -4.79
CA TRP A 588 18.86 3.92 -4.35
C TRP A 588 17.82 4.88 -4.92
N GLN A 589 17.02 4.45 -5.90
CA GLN A 589 15.92 5.25 -6.49
C GLN A 589 14.54 4.76 -6.07
N SER A 590 14.42 3.96 -5.00
CA SER A 590 13.12 3.60 -4.42
C SER A 590 12.59 4.76 -3.58
N ILE A 591 11.62 5.51 -4.14
CA ILE A 591 11.09 6.78 -3.58
C ILE A 591 9.56 6.88 -3.61
N TYR A 592 8.88 5.73 -3.57
CA TYR A 592 7.42 5.65 -3.54
C TYR A 592 6.92 4.81 -2.36
N GLY A 593 7.70 4.73 -1.28
CA GLY A 593 7.37 3.91 -0.10
C GLY A 593 6.11 4.38 0.63
N TRP A 594 5.83 5.68 0.57
CA TRP A 594 4.58 6.28 1.05
C TRP A 594 3.33 5.81 0.30
N ARG A 595 3.49 5.12 -0.83
CA ARG A 595 2.42 4.47 -1.61
C ARG A 595 2.48 2.94 -1.55
N GLY A 596 3.34 2.39 -0.70
CA GLY A 596 3.45 0.94 -0.46
C GLY A 596 4.49 0.23 -1.32
N SER A 597 5.30 0.92 -2.13
CA SER A 597 6.45 0.26 -2.76
C SER A 597 7.54 -0.06 -1.74
N SER A 598 8.35 -1.09 -2.01
CA SER A 598 9.44 -1.46 -1.12
C SER A 598 10.64 -2.01 -1.87
N PRO A 599 11.87 -1.48 -1.63
CA PRO A 599 13.08 -2.03 -2.22
C PRO A 599 13.43 -3.41 -1.66
N HIS A 600 12.74 -3.87 -0.60
CA HIS A 600 12.95 -5.17 0.04
C HIS A 600 12.97 -6.32 -0.96
N TYR A 601 12.00 -6.39 -1.88
CA TYR A 601 11.92 -7.47 -2.87
C TYR A 601 13.06 -7.43 -3.90
N PHE A 602 13.62 -6.25 -4.15
CA PHE A 602 14.79 -6.13 -5.00
C PHE A 602 16.08 -6.53 -4.27
N MET A 603 16.20 -6.17 -2.99
CA MET A 603 17.33 -6.56 -2.15
C MET A 603 17.33 -8.07 -1.86
N ALA A 604 16.15 -8.67 -1.65
CA ALA A 604 15.93 -10.08 -1.37
C ALA A 604 15.45 -10.86 -2.62
N PHE A 605 15.92 -10.47 -3.81
CA PHE A 605 15.42 -10.98 -5.08
C PHE A 605 15.48 -12.50 -5.21
N ASP A 606 16.63 -13.13 -4.92
CA ASP A 606 16.81 -14.58 -5.06
C ASP A 606 15.87 -15.39 -4.14
N LYS A 607 15.51 -14.82 -2.98
CA LYS A 607 14.52 -15.41 -2.07
C LYS A 607 13.08 -15.20 -2.57
N THR A 608 12.81 -14.02 -3.13
CA THR A 608 11.48 -13.63 -3.61
C THR A 608 11.08 -14.39 -4.88
N PHE A 609 12.01 -14.50 -5.85
CA PHE A 609 11.82 -15.19 -7.12
C PHE A 609 12.73 -16.42 -7.19
N SER A 610 12.44 -17.38 -6.32
CA SER A 610 13.19 -18.63 -6.23
C SER A 610 13.18 -19.37 -7.58
N ALA A 611 14.37 -19.76 -8.03
CA ALA A 611 14.58 -20.46 -9.29
C ALA A 611 15.71 -21.50 -9.14
N PRO A 612 15.74 -22.55 -9.98
CA PRO A 612 16.82 -23.53 -9.97
C PRO A 612 18.20 -22.91 -10.29
N ALA A 613 18.20 -21.82 -11.05
CA ALA A 613 19.36 -20.96 -11.21
C ALA A 613 18.97 -19.50 -11.40
N SER A 614 19.79 -18.61 -10.88
CA SER A 614 19.65 -17.17 -11.04
C SER A 614 20.95 -16.51 -11.48
N SER A 615 20.83 -15.38 -12.16
CA SER A 615 21.96 -14.54 -12.56
C SER A 615 21.85 -13.17 -11.90
N ARG A 616 22.97 -12.69 -11.36
CA ARG A 616 23.11 -11.33 -10.84
C ARG A 616 24.09 -10.54 -11.68
N VAL A 617 23.64 -9.40 -12.21
CA VAL A 617 24.42 -8.51 -13.06
C VAL A 617 24.45 -7.12 -12.44
N MET A 618 25.62 -6.49 -12.41
CA MET A 618 25.77 -5.13 -11.91
C MET A 618 26.27 -4.23 -13.02
N LEU A 619 25.53 -3.16 -13.31
CA LEU A 619 25.89 -2.12 -14.27
C LEU A 619 26.46 -0.92 -13.49
N SER A 620 27.78 -0.85 -13.42
CA SER A 620 28.52 0.19 -12.69
C SER A 620 28.88 1.40 -13.55
N GLU A 621 28.74 1.32 -14.87
CA GLU A 621 29.09 2.43 -15.78
C GLU A 621 27.93 3.42 -15.85
N ASN A 622 28.24 4.71 -15.81
CA ASN A 622 27.28 5.81 -15.90
C ASN A 622 27.61 6.66 -17.12
N TYR A 623 26.69 6.73 -18.08
CA TYR A 623 26.86 7.48 -19.33
C TYR A 623 26.19 8.86 -19.31
N ARG A 624 25.64 9.26 -18.16
CA ARG A 624 24.89 10.51 -17.98
C ARG A 624 25.75 11.59 -17.35
N SER A 625 26.25 11.35 -16.15
CA SER A 625 26.83 12.39 -15.28
C SER A 625 28.34 12.23 -15.18
N HIS A 626 29.07 13.34 -14.97
CA HIS A 626 30.48 13.26 -14.61
C HIS A 626 30.68 12.77 -13.17
N GLN A 627 31.91 12.40 -12.82
CA GLN A 627 32.20 11.65 -11.60
C GLN A 627 31.79 12.39 -10.30
N TYR A 628 32.03 13.70 -10.17
CA TYR A 628 31.66 14.43 -8.95
C TYR A 628 30.15 14.43 -8.64
N ILE A 629 29.26 14.50 -9.64
CA ILE A 629 27.81 14.38 -9.38
C ILE A 629 27.46 12.99 -8.85
N ILE A 630 28.10 11.95 -9.42
CA ILE A 630 27.92 10.56 -8.99
C ILE A 630 28.39 10.40 -7.55
N ASP A 631 29.62 10.82 -7.25
CA ASP A 631 30.23 10.68 -5.93
C ASP A 631 29.43 11.44 -4.86
N ALA A 632 28.98 12.66 -5.16
CA ALA A 632 28.14 13.46 -4.26
C ALA A 632 26.81 12.77 -3.93
N ALA A 633 26.14 12.22 -4.95
CA ALA A 633 24.89 11.50 -4.76
C ALA A 633 25.10 10.20 -3.96
N GLU A 634 26.11 9.39 -4.32
CA GLU A 634 26.47 8.15 -3.62
C GLU A 634 26.84 8.41 -2.15
N HIS A 635 27.57 9.50 -1.88
CA HIS A 635 27.95 9.90 -0.52
C HIS A 635 26.75 10.14 0.39
N ILE A 636 25.68 10.75 -0.14
CA ILE A 636 24.45 11.04 0.63
C ILE A 636 23.67 9.75 0.90
N VAL A 637 23.51 8.89 -0.11
CA VAL A 637 22.63 7.70 0.00
C VAL A 637 23.26 6.49 0.67
N ARG A 638 24.60 6.41 0.78
CA ARG A 638 25.32 5.23 1.32
C ARG A 638 24.91 4.80 2.73
N ALA A 639 24.27 5.69 3.51
CA ALA A 639 23.78 5.36 4.84
C ALA A 639 22.46 4.59 4.84
N ALA A 640 21.70 4.64 3.74
CA ALA A 640 20.49 3.86 3.57
C ALA A 640 20.85 2.38 3.27
N PRO A 641 20.07 1.41 3.78
CA PRO A 641 20.20 0.02 3.40
C PRO A 641 20.12 -0.16 1.88
N ALA A 642 21.07 -0.91 1.34
CA ALA A 642 21.28 -1.03 -0.09
C ALA A 642 21.91 -2.36 -0.47
N ILE A 643 21.88 -2.66 -1.77
CA ILE A 643 22.59 -3.77 -2.36
C ILE A 643 24.11 -3.50 -2.32
N PRO A 644 24.94 -4.42 -1.78
CA PRO A 644 26.38 -4.20 -1.65
C PRO A 644 27.11 -4.19 -2.99
N GLY A 645 28.28 -3.54 -3.03
CA GLY A 645 29.18 -3.52 -4.19
C GLY A 645 28.87 -2.45 -5.24
N LYS A 646 27.85 -1.62 -5.03
CA LYS A 646 27.52 -0.50 -5.91
C LYS A 646 28.56 0.61 -5.79
N LYS A 647 29.22 0.90 -6.92
CA LYS A 647 30.08 2.08 -7.09
C LYS A 647 30.08 2.46 -8.56
N ALA A 648 29.46 3.58 -8.90
CA ALA A 648 29.34 3.99 -10.29
C ALA A 648 30.59 4.73 -10.79
N LYS A 649 30.90 4.55 -12.07
CA LYS A 649 32.01 5.18 -12.78
C LYS A 649 31.49 5.93 -14.00
N ALA A 650 31.83 7.20 -14.12
CA ALA A 650 31.50 7.99 -15.30
C ALA A 650 32.20 7.40 -16.54
N CYS A 651 31.45 7.29 -17.64
CA CYS A 651 31.90 6.80 -18.93
C CYS A 651 31.48 7.76 -20.04
N GLY A 652 32.27 7.82 -21.12
CA GLY A 652 32.08 8.74 -22.23
C GLY A 652 33.21 9.77 -22.32
N ALA A 653 32.95 10.88 -23.02
CA ALA A 653 33.94 11.95 -23.16
C ALA A 653 34.27 12.56 -21.79
N PRO A 654 35.56 12.85 -21.48
CA PRO A 654 35.94 13.55 -20.27
C PRO A 654 35.21 14.89 -20.14
N GLN A 655 34.55 15.09 -19.00
CA GLN A 655 33.86 16.34 -18.67
C GLN A 655 34.59 17.03 -17.50
N PRO A 656 34.60 18.37 -17.44
CA PRO A 656 35.10 19.09 -16.28
C PRO A 656 34.41 18.63 -15.00
N LEU A 657 35.20 18.38 -13.95
CA LEU A 657 34.68 17.98 -12.65
C LEU A 657 34.29 19.23 -11.86
N THR A 658 32.99 19.43 -11.68
CA THR A 658 32.44 20.53 -10.88
C THR A 658 31.70 19.99 -9.66
N PRO A 659 31.95 20.53 -8.46
CA PRO A 659 31.30 20.07 -7.24
C PRO A 659 29.80 20.43 -7.24
N VAL A 660 29.01 19.69 -6.46
CA VAL A 660 27.65 20.11 -6.11
C VAL A 660 27.79 21.30 -5.16
N VAL A 661 27.24 22.45 -5.55
CA VAL A 661 27.36 23.69 -4.79
C VAL A 661 26.17 23.84 -3.85
N ILE A 662 26.43 23.99 -2.55
CA ILE A 662 25.40 24.12 -1.53
C ILE A 662 25.36 25.55 -1.03
N LEU A 663 24.17 26.14 -1.08
CA LEU A 663 23.92 27.56 -0.85
C LEU A 663 22.77 27.72 0.15
N GLU A 664 22.84 28.77 0.95
CA GLU A 664 21.64 29.25 1.62
C GLU A 664 20.67 29.83 0.58
N ARG A 665 19.37 29.79 0.89
CA ARG A 665 18.33 30.29 0.01
C ARG A 665 18.45 31.80 -0.16
N ASP A 666 18.96 32.21 -1.33
CA ASP A 666 18.96 33.58 -1.83
C ASP A 666 18.24 33.63 -3.18
N ASP A 667 17.16 34.41 -3.25
CA ASP A 667 16.32 34.53 -4.43
C ASP A 667 16.99 35.25 -5.60
N GLN A 668 17.79 36.28 -5.31
CA GLN A 668 18.52 37.01 -6.35
C GLN A 668 19.61 36.11 -6.93
N LEU A 669 20.38 35.45 -6.08
CA LEU A 669 21.43 34.53 -6.51
C LEU A 669 20.85 33.35 -7.31
N LEU A 670 19.68 32.83 -6.93
CA LEU A 670 18.99 31.79 -7.71
C LEU A 670 18.67 32.30 -9.12
N VAL A 671 18.03 33.47 -9.23
CA VAL A 671 17.63 34.07 -10.51
C VAL A 671 18.86 34.27 -11.40
N ASP A 672 19.92 34.87 -10.86
CA ASP A 672 21.14 35.17 -11.61
C ASP A 672 21.77 33.89 -12.18
N LYS A 673 21.86 32.83 -11.37
CA LYS A 673 22.41 31.54 -11.81
C LYS A 673 21.54 30.86 -12.86
N VAL A 674 20.22 30.82 -12.67
CA VAL A 674 19.30 30.22 -13.65
C VAL A 674 19.38 30.96 -14.98
N GLN A 675 19.39 32.30 -14.96
CA GLN A 675 19.53 33.11 -16.17
C GLN A 675 20.87 32.89 -16.87
N ALA A 676 21.97 32.83 -16.13
CA ALA A 676 23.30 32.59 -16.69
C ALA A 676 23.36 31.24 -17.43
N HIS A 677 22.85 30.16 -16.82
CA HIS A 677 22.81 28.84 -17.48
C HIS A 677 21.83 28.83 -18.67
N TYR A 678 20.69 29.52 -18.56
CA TYR A 678 19.74 29.62 -19.67
C TYR A 678 20.34 30.33 -20.88
N GLN A 679 21.13 31.39 -20.67
CA GLN A 679 21.87 32.11 -21.71
C GLN A 679 22.98 31.27 -22.34
N GLN A 680 23.59 30.36 -21.58
CA GLN A 680 24.63 29.43 -22.08
C GLN A 680 24.08 28.31 -22.98
N GLY A 681 22.75 28.16 -23.07
CA GLY A 681 22.14 27.12 -23.89
C GLY A 681 21.71 25.87 -23.10
N ASP A 682 21.98 25.81 -21.79
CA ASP A 682 21.72 24.62 -20.98
C ASP A 682 20.23 24.25 -20.94
N SER A 683 19.97 22.94 -20.88
CA SER A 683 18.72 22.41 -20.34
C SER A 683 18.73 22.52 -18.81
N ILE A 684 17.61 22.91 -18.21
CA ILE A 684 17.51 23.24 -16.78
C ILE A 684 16.35 22.49 -16.12
N LEU A 685 16.63 21.81 -15.01
CA LEU A 685 15.59 21.37 -14.07
C LEU A 685 15.63 22.22 -12.80
N LEU A 686 14.51 22.86 -12.50
CA LEU A 686 14.26 23.53 -11.24
C LEU A 686 13.39 22.60 -10.39
N LEU A 687 14.01 21.96 -9.41
CA LEU A 687 13.38 20.94 -8.57
C LEU A 687 13.03 21.55 -7.22
N TYR A 688 11.81 21.35 -6.74
CA TYR A 688 11.38 21.82 -5.42
C TYR A 688 10.92 20.67 -4.52
N ARG A 689 11.16 20.79 -3.21
CA ARG A 689 10.70 19.79 -2.24
C ARG A 689 9.22 19.93 -1.86
N LYS A 690 8.75 21.15 -1.63
CA LYS A 690 7.40 21.49 -1.15
C LYS A 690 6.61 22.28 -2.19
N GLY A 691 5.32 22.00 -2.35
CA GLY A 691 4.48 22.69 -3.35
C GLY A 691 4.39 24.21 -3.15
N SER A 692 4.49 24.66 -1.90
CA SER A 692 4.55 26.09 -1.53
C SER A 692 5.72 26.83 -2.18
N GLU A 693 6.82 26.15 -2.50
CA GLU A 693 7.98 26.76 -3.16
C GLU A 693 7.62 27.34 -4.53
N ARG A 694 6.62 26.78 -5.22
CA ARG A 694 6.15 27.34 -6.49
C ARG A 694 5.60 28.76 -6.34
N GLN A 695 4.94 29.03 -5.22
CA GLN A 695 4.37 30.35 -4.92
C GLN A 695 5.44 31.32 -4.41
N ARG A 696 6.55 30.80 -3.87
CA ARG A 696 7.70 31.58 -3.40
C ARG A 696 8.73 31.89 -4.51
N LEU A 697 8.48 31.47 -5.76
CA LEU A 697 9.42 31.75 -6.84
C LEU A 697 9.48 33.26 -7.13
N PRO A 698 10.69 33.85 -7.27
CA PRO A 698 10.84 35.26 -7.63
C PRO A 698 10.15 35.60 -8.96
N GLU A 699 9.57 36.80 -9.07
CA GLU A 699 8.83 37.26 -10.25
C GLU A 699 9.68 37.16 -11.53
N ALA A 700 10.96 37.55 -11.47
CA ALA A 700 11.88 37.44 -12.61
C ALA A 700 12.03 36.00 -13.13
N LEU A 701 12.00 35.01 -12.24
CA LEU A 701 12.08 33.59 -12.58
C LEU A 701 10.75 33.06 -13.14
N GLN A 702 9.62 33.54 -12.60
CA GLN A 702 8.29 33.24 -13.17
C GLN A 702 8.18 33.73 -14.61
N THR A 703 8.62 34.97 -14.87
CA THR A 703 8.66 35.56 -16.23
C THR A 703 9.56 34.75 -17.16
N LEU A 704 10.74 34.33 -16.69
CA LEU A 704 11.64 33.48 -17.48
C LEU A 704 11.00 32.14 -17.84
N LEU A 705 10.33 31.47 -16.89
CA LEU A 705 9.63 30.21 -17.11
C LEU A 705 8.49 30.36 -18.14
N GLN A 706 7.73 31.44 -18.07
CA GLN A 706 6.65 31.73 -19.03
C GLN A 706 7.20 31.97 -20.45
N ASN A 707 8.29 32.74 -20.56
CA ASN A 707 8.94 33.01 -21.83
C ASN A 707 9.54 31.76 -22.48
N ASP A 708 10.22 30.91 -21.69
CA ASP A 708 10.79 29.65 -22.20
C ASP A 708 9.70 28.66 -22.63
N ALA A 709 8.57 28.59 -21.90
CA ALA A 709 7.45 27.72 -22.24
C ALA A 709 6.86 28.01 -23.64
N ALA A 710 6.93 29.28 -24.07
CA ALA A 710 6.49 29.75 -25.38
C ALA A 710 7.55 29.57 -26.49
N GLN A 711 8.81 29.29 -26.14
CA GLN A 711 9.93 29.22 -27.08
C GLN A 711 10.56 27.83 -27.12
N ALA A 712 11.53 27.58 -26.23
CA ALA A 712 12.47 26.46 -26.32
C ALA A 712 12.17 25.32 -25.35
N ARG A 713 11.32 25.54 -24.33
CA ARG A 713 10.96 24.57 -23.27
C ARG A 713 12.17 23.90 -22.62
N ARG A 714 13.25 24.66 -22.42
CA ARG A 714 14.51 24.19 -21.82
C ARG A 714 14.46 24.14 -20.30
N ILE A 715 13.58 24.90 -19.66
CA ILE A 715 13.42 24.92 -18.21
C ILE A 715 12.18 24.12 -17.82
N ARG A 716 12.32 23.18 -16.88
CA ARG A 716 11.17 22.47 -16.28
C ARG A 716 11.17 22.62 -14.76
N LEU A 717 10.03 23.08 -14.23
CA LEU A 717 9.77 23.22 -12.80
C LEU A 717 8.98 22.02 -12.26
N LEU A 718 9.61 21.17 -11.47
CA LEU A 718 9.04 19.89 -11.02
C LEU A 718 9.33 19.64 -9.54
N SER A 719 8.54 18.76 -8.91
CA SER A 719 8.92 18.25 -7.58
C SER A 719 10.08 17.27 -7.69
N TYR A 720 10.82 17.04 -6.60
CA TYR A 720 11.90 16.04 -6.60
C TYR A 720 11.40 14.65 -7.04
N HIS A 721 10.23 14.24 -6.57
CA HIS A 721 9.61 12.95 -6.93
C HIS A 721 9.24 12.86 -8.41
N SER A 722 8.78 13.97 -8.99
CA SER A 722 8.37 14.04 -10.39
C SER A 722 9.55 14.12 -11.37
N ALA A 723 10.76 14.36 -10.86
CA ALA A 723 11.97 14.44 -11.69
C ALA A 723 12.56 13.07 -12.04
N LYS A 724 12.09 11.99 -11.41
CA LYS A 724 12.55 10.63 -11.71
C LYS A 724 12.36 10.32 -13.21
N GLY A 725 13.34 9.63 -13.80
CA GLY A 725 13.43 9.40 -15.24
C GLY A 725 14.00 10.57 -16.08
N LEU A 726 13.94 11.81 -15.60
CA LEU A 726 14.44 12.97 -16.35
C LEU A 726 15.93 13.25 -16.12
N GLN A 727 16.48 14.19 -16.90
CA GLN A 727 17.83 14.73 -16.75
C GLN A 727 17.93 16.12 -17.38
N ALA A 728 18.91 16.90 -16.97
CA ALA A 728 19.28 18.19 -17.57
C ALA A 728 20.76 18.50 -17.37
N ASP A 729 21.29 19.40 -18.19
CA ASP A 729 22.67 19.90 -18.08
C ASP A 729 22.91 20.48 -16.69
N THR A 730 21.98 21.33 -16.24
CA THR A 730 22.03 22.02 -14.96
C THR A 730 20.77 21.76 -14.13
N VAL A 731 20.95 21.46 -12.84
CA VAL A 731 19.87 21.20 -11.90
C VAL A 731 19.95 22.13 -10.69
N PHE A 732 18.82 22.73 -10.34
CA PHE A 732 18.65 23.57 -9.17
C PHE A 732 17.71 22.86 -8.19
N LEU A 733 18.21 22.54 -7.01
CA LEU A 733 17.50 21.87 -5.94
C LEU A 733 17.05 22.92 -4.92
N LEU A 734 15.75 23.09 -4.74
CA LEU A 734 15.14 24.04 -3.81
C LEU A 734 14.54 23.30 -2.61
N GLY A 735 15.02 23.65 -1.42
CA GLY A 735 14.65 23.04 -0.14
C GLY A 735 15.44 21.75 0.16
N ASP A 736 15.41 21.30 1.41
CA ASP A 736 16.08 20.07 1.83
C ASP A 736 15.12 18.87 1.87
N CYS A 737 15.66 17.65 1.76
CA CYS A 737 14.89 16.43 2.01
C CYS A 737 14.89 16.14 3.51
N GLN A 738 13.69 16.05 4.11
CA GLN A 738 13.52 15.87 5.55
C GLN A 738 12.43 14.85 5.84
N HIS A 739 12.61 14.12 6.95
CA HIS A 739 11.57 13.26 7.51
C HIS A 739 10.66 14.12 8.39
N LEU A 740 9.39 14.27 8.01
CA LEU A 740 8.48 15.29 8.57
C LEU A 740 7.44 14.72 9.55
N THR A 741 7.07 13.45 9.41
CA THR A 741 5.94 12.87 10.14
C THR A 741 6.25 11.44 10.57
N GLN A 742 5.61 10.99 11.65
CA GLN A 742 5.59 9.59 12.07
C GLN A 742 4.17 9.06 11.88
N SER A 743 4.01 7.86 11.34
CA SER A 743 2.69 7.29 11.06
C SER A 743 2.45 5.99 11.85
N PRO A 744 1.74 6.07 13.00
CA PRO A 744 1.42 4.89 13.80
C PRO A 744 0.65 3.82 13.03
N SER A 745 -0.32 4.22 12.20
CA SER A 745 -1.13 3.31 11.39
C SER A 745 -0.31 2.61 10.30
N LYS A 746 0.51 3.33 9.54
CA LYS A 746 1.36 2.72 8.50
C LYS A 746 2.42 1.78 9.06
N ASN A 747 2.95 2.06 10.26
CA ASN A 747 3.85 1.12 10.95
C ASN A 747 3.16 -0.21 11.31
N GLN A 748 1.90 -0.17 11.77
CA GLN A 748 1.12 -1.39 12.01
C GLN A 748 0.90 -2.16 10.71
N LEU A 749 0.52 -1.48 9.63
CA LEU A 749 0.29 -2.09 8.33
C LEU A 749 1.56 -2.71 7.73
N TYR A 750 2.72 -2.07 7.85
CA TYR A 750 4.00 -2.64 7.44
C TYR A 750 4.29 -3.95 8.16
N ARG A 751 4.02 -4.02 9.47
CA ARG A 751 4.17 -5.25 10.26
C ARG A 751 3.22 -6.34 9.80
N LEU A 752 1.96 -6.00 9.53
CA LEU A 752 0.97 -6.95 9.01
C LEU A 752 1.36 -7.50 7.64
N ALA A 753 2.00 -6.68 6.80
CA ALA A 753 2.53 -7.06 5.48
C ALA A 753 3.87 -7.82 5.54
N GLY A 754 4.44 -8.03 6.74
CA GLY A 754 5.76 -8.66 6.90
C GLY A 754 6.93 -7.82 6.36
N LEU A 755 6.75 -6.49 6.27
CA LEU A 755 7.79 -5.56 5.87
C LEU A 755 8.54 -5.03 7.09
N GLY A 756 9.87 -5.10 7.04
CA GLY A 756 10.76 -4.74 8.15
C GLY A 756 11.13 -5.96 9.02
N GLU A 757 11.89 -5.72 10.08
CA GLU A 757 12.22 -6.76 11.05
C GLU A 757 11.01 -7.00 11.97
N ALA A 758 10.72 -8.26 12.31
CA ALA A 758 9.53 -8.63 13.08
C ALA A 758 9.42 -7.93 14.46
N VAL A 759 10.53 -7.44 14.99
CA VAL A 759 10.64 -6.78 16.30
C VAL A 759 10.62 -5.25 16.18
N ASP A 760 10.76 -4.68 14.97
CA ASP A 760 10.82 -3.23 14.78
C ASP A 760 9.40 -2.63 14.75
N PRO A 761 8.99 -1.84 15.78
CA PRO A 761 7.67 -1.25 15.79
C PRO A 761 7.53 -0.06 14.82
N GLN A 762 8.62 0.45 14.27
CA GLN A 762 8.69 1.69 13.47
C GLN A 762 9.26 1.47 12.05
N ALA A 763 9.06 0.27 11.50
CA ALA A 763 9.62 -0.12 10.21
C ALA A 763 9.25 0.82 9.05
N TYR A 764 8.03 1.36 9.01
CA TYR A 764 7.61 2.32 7.98
C TYR A 764 8.36 3.64 8.13
N ASP A 765 8.36 4.22 9.33
CA ASP A 765 9.02 5.52 9.56
C ASP A 765 10.53 5.43 9.31
N LYS A 766 11.18 4.31 9.67
CA LYS A 766 12.59 4.06 9.33
C LYS A 766 12.80 3.99 7.81
N ALA A 767 11.93 3.29 7.09
CA ALA A 767 11.98 3.25 5.63
C ALA A 767 11.79 4.65 5.01
N GLN A 768 10.93 5.50 5.59
CA GLN A 768 10.76 6.89 5.18
C GLN A 768 12.00 7.76 5.46
N GLN A 769 12.73 7.51 6.56
CA GLN A 769 14.02 8.16 6.82
C GLN A 769 15.08 7.77 5.79
N ASP A 770 15.14 6.51 5.38
CA ASP A 770 16.03 6.07 4.30
C ASP A 770 15.62 6.69 2.95
N GLU A 771 14.31 6.83 2.71
CA GLU A 771 13.75 7.44 1.51
C GLU A 771 14.14 8.91 1.35
N VAL A 772 14.33 9.66 2.45
CA VAL A 772 14.88 11.04 2.43
C VAL A 772 16.24 11.10 1.74
N LEU A 773 17.11 10.13 1.99
CA LEU A 773 18.44 10.05 1.37
C LEU A 773 18.34 9.60 -0.10
N ARG A 774 17.47 8.64 -0.39
CA ARG A 774 17.18 8.19 -1.77
C ARG A 774 16.59 9.31 -2.62
N LEU A 775 15.74 10.16 -2.06
CA LEU A 775 15.15 11.30 -2.75
C LEU A 775 16.21 12.36 -3.12
N ALA A 776 17.14 12.66 -2.23
CA ALA A 776 18.27 13.54 -2.52
C ALA A 776 19.17 12.94 -3.62
N TYR A 777 19.46 11.63 -3.55
CA TYR A 777 20.18 10.90 -4.61
C TYR A 777 19.48 11.02 -5.97
N VAL A 778 18.17 10.79 -6.03
CA VAL A 778 17.38 10.94 -7.26
C VAL A 778 17.51 12.37 -7.80
N ALA A 779 17.38 13.38 -6.94
CA ALA A 779 17.43 14.79 -7.33
C ALA A 779 18.80 15.21 -7.89
N ILE A 780 19.90 14.85 -7.20
CA ILE A 780 21.27 15.18 -7.63
C ILE A 780 21.62 14.47 -8.95
N THR A 781 21.26 13.18 -9.09
CA THR A 781 21.54 12.38 -10.30
C THR A 781 20.71 12.78 -11.54
N ARG A 782 19.87 13.83 -11.43
CA ARG A 782 19.27 14.45 -12.61
C ARG A 782 20.25 15.37 -13.34
N ALA A 783 21.30 15.82 -12.67
CA ALA A 783 22.33 16.69 -13.25
C ALA A 783 23.29 15.91 -14.13
N VAL A 784 23.56 16.43 -15.32
CA VAL A 784 24.62 15.95 -16.21
C VAL A 784 25.93 16.68 -15.86
N ARG A 785 25.88 18.02 -15.69
CA ARG A 785 27.07 18.88 -15.54
C ARG A 785 27.09 19.73 -14.28
N GLN A 786 25.99 20.39 -13.91
CA GLN A 786 25.97 21.33 -12.77
C GLN A 786 24.81 21.02 -11.84
N CYS A 787 25.07 21.11 -10.54
CA CYS A 787 24.04 20.95 -9.52
C CYS A 787 24.22 22.02 -8.42
N TYR A 788 23.18 22.81 -8.20
CA TYR A 788 23.09 23.79 -7.13
C TYR A 788 22.02 23.36 -6.14
N TRP A 789 22.32 23.36 -4.85
CA TRP A 789 21.37 23.02 -3.80
C TRP A 789 21.16 24.19 -2.84
N PHE A 790 19.99 24.82 -2.97
CA PHE A 790 19.54 25.93 -2.14
C PHE A 790 18.73 25.41 -0.95
N ILE A 791 19.20 25.71 0.26
CA ILE A 791 18.60 25.27 1.52
C ILE A 791 18.13 26.49 2.31
N ASP A 792 16.90 26.46 2.84
CA ASP A 792 16.39 27.52 3.71
C ASP A 792 17.12 27.52 5.07
N GLY A 793 17.65 28.67 5.50
CA GLY A 793 18.37 28.81 6.77
C GLY A 793 17.48 28.77 8.03
N GLN A 794 16.16 28.89 7.89
CA GLN A 794 15.21 29.05 9.00
C GLN A 794 14.28 27.85 9.25
N GLU A 795 14.45 26.71 8.58
CA GLU A 795 13.64 25.56 8.93
C GLU A 795 14.10 24.99 10.29
N GLU A 796 13.26 25.04 11.32
CA GLU A 796 13.44 24.22 12.51
C GLU A 796 13.28 22.75 12.11
N ALA A 797 14.36 21.97 12.17
CA ALA A 797 14.31 20.56 11.79
C ALA A 797 13.62 19.76 12.89
N LYS A 798 12.45 19.17 12.60
CA LYS A 798 11.83 18.15 13.47
C LYS A 798 12.38 16.73 13.25
N GLY A 799 13.39 16.54 12.37
CA GLY A 799 13.90 15.22 11.99
C GLY A 799 15.18 15.24 11.13
N PRO A 800 15.71 14.05 10.75
CA PRO A 800 16.93 13.92 9.96
C PRO A 800 16.80 14.56 8.57
N ARG A 801 17.90 15.16 8.12
CA ARG A 801 18.04 15.89 6.86
C ARG A 801 19.03 15.21 5.92
N ALA A 802 18.77 15.26 4.62
CA ALA A 802 19.76 14.79 3.64
C ALA A 802 21.00 15.70 3.62
N SER A 803 20.82 17.02 3.71
CA SER A 803 21.95 17.96 3.72
C SER A 803 22.87 17.84 4.94
N ALA A 804 22.42 17.23 6.04
CA ALA A 804 23.26 16.95 7.20
C ALA A 804 24.35 15.90 6.93
N ARG A 805 24.28 15.21 5.78
CA ARG A 805 25.30 14.25 5.33
C ARG A 805 26.33 14.87 4.39
N ILE A 806 26.27 16.17 4.13
CA ILE A 806 27.29 16.88 3.36
C ILE A 806 28.57 16.94 4.20
N ALA A 807 29.64 16.39 3.67
CA ALA A 807 30.96 16.41 4.30
C ALA A 807 31.80 17.53 3.68
N ALA A 808 32.23 18.49 4.51
CA ALA A 808 32.93 19.70 4.08
C ALA A 808 34.33 19.44 3.49
N ASP A 809 34.90 18.25 3.72
CA ASP A 809 36.23 17.85 3.27
C ASP A 809 36.23 17.09 1.93
N GLN A 810 35.06 16.90 1.31
CA GLN A 810 34.95 16.13 0.07
C GLN A 810 35.06 17.03 -1.16
N PRO A 811 35.87 16.66 -2.16
CA PRO A 811 36.13 17.50 -3.34
C PRO A 811 34.92 17.64 -4.28
N PHE A 812 33.90 16.81 -4.13
CA PHE A 812 32.66 16.83 -4.90
C PHE A 812 31.55 17.68 -4.26
N PHE A 813 31.81 18.28 -3.10
CA PHE A 813 30.93 19.28 -2.47
C PHE A 813 31.63 20.63 -2.35
N ASP A 814 30.86 21.70 -2.56
CA ASP A 814 31.26 23.08 -2.28
C ASP A 814 30.18 23.70 -1.39
N ASP A 815 30.32 23.51 -0.07
CA ASP A 815 29.36 23.98 0.92
C ASP A 815 29.66 25.43 1.32
N ARG A 816 28.87 26.36 0.80
CA ARG A 816 29.04 27.80 1.01
C ARG A 816 28.09 28.37 2.06
N ARG A 817 27.34 27.52 2.78
CA ARG A 817 26.42 27.98 3.84
C ARG A 817 27.16 28.64 5.02
N VAL A 818 28.38 28.18 5.31
CA VAL A 818 29.15 28.61 6.50
C VAL A 818 29.91 29.93 6.30
N ALA A 819 30.13 30.36 5.06
CA ALA A 819 30.96 31.54 4.76
C ALA A 819 30.34 32.88 5.21
N ALA A 820 29.06 32.92 5.58
CA ALA A 820 28.37 34.12 6.07
C ALA A 820 28.45 34.33 7.60
N GLY A 821 28.95 33.36 8.36
CA GLY A 821 28.93 33.40 9.84
C GLY A 821 30.28 33.59 10.56
N ALA A 822 31.40 33.67 9.83
CA ALA A 822 32.75 33.78 10.41
C ALA A 822 33.40 35.17 10.25
N GLN A 823 32.59 36.20 10.03
CA GLN A 823 32.99 37.61 10.13
C GLN A 823 31.96 38.36 10.99
N ALA A 824 32.00 38.13 12.30
CA ALA A 824 31.38 38.99 13.30
C ALA A 824 32.34 39.10 14.50
#